data_AF-A0A950U7U5-F1
#
_entry.id   AF-A0A950U7U5-F1
#
_cell.length_a   1.000
_cell.length_b   1.000
_cell.length_c   1.000
_cell.angle_alpha   90.00
_cell.angle_beta   90.00
_cell.angle_gamma   90.00
#
_symmetry.space_group_name_H-M   'P 1'
#
loop_
_entity.id
_entity.type
_entity.pdbx_description
1 polymer ?
#
loop_
_entity_poly.entity_id
_entity_poly.type
_entity_poly.pdbx_seq_one_letter_code
_entity_poly.pdbx_strand_id
1 'polypeptide(L)'
;MRGRLLTRLMLLVVVAGGLAAFLASTSLASRAHHRHKPPPRPSISTAPNPSVAGERVLVSGHVPGARRGTAVSLYRQLPTGGRFVRVAVTTTNRHGAYVFRRTPGVVYTNRRFYVIARQRRSRTIAQAVEAVVSVSASSAIVSPGQSFTLSGHVTPNHAGESVLLEEEQPDGSWTLLTTAPLDAFSDYAASTQLASEGTFTFRAVLNGDSRNVLSSSPAVTVTAEYMGIHKIRHIVIIMQENRSFDSYFGTFPGANGIPPGVCVPDPVNGGCVKPFHDSADLNYGGPHGQSNATADVDGGKMDGFVGQAEKGQGCTSTNPNCSPCTTSSTSKCVDVMGYHDAREIPNYWRYAQDFVLQDNMFQPNASWSLPEHLYQVSEWSAFCTNPLQPSSCTNALQSPNPPGAPLDTTPLYAWTDITYLLHEYGVPWAYYVFKGTEPDCENDSAMTCKPVQQGPQTPGIWNPLPHFTDVQQDGQLGNVQSLTDFFLAAQAGALPAVSWIDPNGTVSEHPPALVSAGQTYVTGLINAIMASPDWNSTAIFLSWDDWGGFYDHVVPPVIDENGLGLRVPGIVISPYARRGYIDHQLLSHDNFTKFIEDDFLGGQRLDPTTDGRPDPRPDVREASPALGDLSSDFDFTQPPRPPEILPVHPAPGPPSTPPQ
;
A
#
# COMPACT_ATOMS: atom_id res chain seq x y z
N MET A 1 27.62 47.80 -7.07
CA MET A 1 28.73 48.23 -6.18
C MET A 1 29.81 47.15 -6.29
N ARG A 2 30.85 47.36 -7.13
CA ARG A 2 32.29 47.56 -6.78
C ARG A 2 32.84 46.53 -5.77
N GLY A 3 33.91 45.75 -6.01
CA GLY A 3 34.93 45.70 -7.09
C GLY A 3 35.51 44.28 -7.21
N ARG A 4 35.94 43.77 -8.38
CA ARG A 4 37.13 44.07 -9.22
C ARG A 4 38.48 43.84 -8.51
N LEU A 5 39.19 42.79 -8.92
CA LEU A 5 40.49 42.93 -9.59
C LEU A 5 40.76 41.72 -10.53
N LEU A 6 41.13 42.04 -11.77
CA LEU A 6 41.55 41.13 -12.86
C LEU A 6 43.07 40.99 -12.88
N THR A 7 43.60 39.84 -13.35
CA THR A 7 44.59 39.70 -14.47
C THR A 7 44.81 38.19 -14.75
N ARG A 8 44.42 37.63 -15.93
CA ARG A 8 45.22 37.33 -17.17
C ARG A 8 46.48 36.46 -16.88
N LEU A 9 46.88 35.42 -17.62
CA LEU A 9 46.70 35.01 -19.03
C LEU A 9 47.26 33.57 -19.23
N MET A 10 46.70 32.82 -20.20
CA MET A 10 47.29 31.84 -21.15
C MET A 10 48.47 30.88 -20.82
N LEU A 11 48.25 29.63 -21.27
CA LEU A 11 49.03 28.80 -22.22
C LEU A 11 49.55 27.43 -21.70
N LEU A 12 49.18 26.39 -22.46
CA LEU A 12 49.84 25.07 -22.56
C LEU A 12 51.36 25.22 -22.81
N VAL A 13 52.15 24.26 -22.29
CA VAL A 13 53.23 23.50 -22.98
C VAL A 13 54.10 22.69 -21.96
N VAL A 14 54.14 21.37 -22.16
CA VAL A 14 55.32 20.46 -22.27
C VAL A 14 56.39 20.38 -21.15
N VAL A 15 56.52 19.14 -20.63
CA VAL A 15 57.73 18.31 -20.32
C VAL A 15 58.92 18.92 -19.55
N ALA A 16 59.27 18.27 -18.43
CA ALA A 16 60.63 17.87 -18.00
C ALA A 16 60.50 17.01 -16.72
N GLY A 17 61.32 16.02 -16.40
CA GLY A 17 62.54 15.49 -16.99
C GLY A 17 63.10 14.40 -16.07
N GLY A 18 63.86 13.46 -16.63
CA GLY A 18 64.51 12.40 -15.86
C GLY A 18 65.23 11.40 -16.77
N LEU A 19 66.38 11.81 -17.31
CA LEU A 19 67.31 11.03 -18.13
C LEU A 19 67.71 9.69 -17.47
N ALA A 20 67.82 8.63 -18.27
CA ALA A 20 68.82 7.60 -18.07
C ALA A 20 69.37 7.12 -19.42
N ALA A 21 70.69 7.18 -19.51
CA ALA A 21 71.51 7.08 -20.71
C ALA A 21 71.49 5.69 -21.38
N PHE A 22 71.50 5.71 -22.71
CA PHE A 22 72.03 4.64 -23.53
C PHE A 22 73.55 4.52 -23.30
N LEU A 23 73.99 3.40 -22.73
CA LEU A 23 75.38 2.98 -22.78
C LEU A 23 75.47 1.71 -23.61
N ALA A 24 76.00 1.87 -24.83
CA ALA A 24 76.55 0.77 -25.60
C ALA A 24 77.74 0.20 -24.83
N SER A 25 77.63 -1.05 -24.38
CA SER A 25 78.75 -1.80 -23.81
C SER A 25 79.32 -2.71 -24.89
N THR A 26 80.56 -2.37 -25.27
CA THR A 26 81.44 -3.16 -26.11
C THR A 26 81.79 -4.49 -25.44
N SER A 27 81.91 -5.51 -26.28
CA SER A 27 82.29 -6.87 -25.93
C SER A 27 83.69 -6.93 -25.30
N LEU A 28 83.75 -7.45 -24.06
CA LEU A 28 84.94 -8.07 -23.51
C LEU A 28 84.57 -9.51 -23.13
N ALA A 29 85.10 -10.44 -23.93
CA ALA A 29 84.96 -11.87 -23.73
C ALA A 29 85.63 -12.29 -22.42
N SER A 30 84.82 -12.42 -21.36
CA SER A 30 85.20 -13.18 -20.18
C SER A 30 84.80 -14.63 -20.40
N ARG A 31 85.81 -15.51 -20.38
CA ARG A 31 85.71 -16.96 -20.54
C ARG A 31 85.01 -17.55 -19.31
N ALA A 32 83.68 -17.42 -19.26
CA ALA A 32 82.86 -18.04 -18.23
C ALA A 32 82.75 -19.53 -18.53
N HIS A 33 83.24 -20.35 -17.60
CA HIS A 33 83.09 -21.79 -17.59
C HIS A 33 81.68 -22.22 -18.02
N HIS A 34 81.61 -23.06 -19.06
CA HIS A 34 80.40 -23.78 -19.45
C HIS A 34 79.88 -24.62 -18.28
N ARG A 35 79.07 -24.02 -17.40
CA ARG A 35 78.05 -24.78 -16.66
C ARG A 35 77.05 -25.25 -17.71
N HIS A 36 77.08 -26.53 -18.04
CA HIS A 36 76.05 -27.19 -18.84
C HIS A 36 74.67 -26.73 -18.33
N LYS A 37 73.92 -25.96 -19.15
CA LYS A 37 72.49 -25.71 -18.87
C LYS A 37 71.85 -27.10 -18.72
N PRO A 38 71.18 -27.40 -17.59
CA PRO A 38 70.52 -28.68 -17.44
C PRO A 38 69.55 -28.85 -18.62
N PRO A 39 69.46 -30.05 -19.21
CA PRO A 39 68.59 -30.27 -20.35
C PRO A 39 67.14 -29.87 -20.01
N PRO A 40 66.42 -29.24 -20.95
CA PRO A 40 65.11 -28.65 -20.68
C PRO A 40 64.10 -29.72 -20.23
N ARG A 41 63.37 -29.42 -19.15
CA ARG A 41 62.40 -30.33 -18.51
C ARG A 41 61.12 -30.45 -19.37
N PRO A 42 60.35 -31.54 -19.21
CA PRO A 42 59.00 -31.61 -19.78
C PRO A 42 58.12 -30.45 -19.27
N SER A 43 57.37 -29.82 -20.16
CA SER A 43 56.28 -28.91 -19.77
C SER A 43 55.01 -29.70 -19.49
N ILE A 44 54.11 -29.14 -18.69
CA ILE A 44 52.79 -29.70 -18.37
C ILE A 44 51.80 -28.54 -18.19
N SER A 45 50.58 -28.75 -18.69
CA SER A 45 49.41 -27.89 -18.55
C SER A 45 48.13 -28.72 -18.44
N THR A 46 47.10 -28.08 -17.90
CA THR A 46 45.73 -28.59 -17.84
C THR A 46 44.79 -27.61 -18.52
N ALA A 47 43.73 -28.11 -19.13
CA ALA A 47 42.68 -27.27 -19.72
C ALA A 47 41.30 -27.96 -19.61
N PRO A 48 40.25 -27.25 -19.17
CA PRO A 48 40.29 -25.89 -18.60
C PRO A 48 40.97 -25.85 -17.21
N ASN A 49 41.40 -24.67 -16.75
CA ASN A 49 41.96 -24.45 -15.41
C ASN A 49 41.75 -22.98 -14.98
N PRO A 50 40.81 -22.68 -14.06
CA PRO A 50 39.97 -23.64 -13.33
C PRO A 50 39.04 -24.44 -14.25
N SER A 51 38.62 -25.62 -13.81
CA SER A 51 37.53 -26.42 -14.42
C SER A 51 36.32 -26.45 -13.51
N VAL A 52 35.13 -26.74 -14.01
CA VAL A 52 33.94 -26.92 -13.14
C VAL A 52 33.89 -28.37 -12.63
N ALA A 53 33.41 -28.58 -11.40
CA ALA A 53 33.23 -29.91 -10.83
C ALA A 53 32.29 -30.73 -11.71
N GLY A 54 32.73 -31.93 -12.12
CA GLY A 54 31.98 -32.72 -13.10
C GLY A 54 32.53 -32.61 -14.54
N GLU A 55 33.43 -31.68 -14.80
CA GLU A 55 34.01 -31.46 -16.12
C GLU A 55 35.22 -32.37 -16.40
N ARG A 56 35.47 -32.64 -17.69
CA ARG A 56 36.66 -33.37 -18.15
C ARG A 56 37.84 -32.43 -18.30
N VAL A 57 38.97 -32.81 -17.69
CA VAL A 57 40.22 -32.05 -17.78
C VAL A 57 41.22 -32.77 -18.70
N LEU A 58 41.75 -32.05 -19.68
CA LEU A 58 42.85 -32.52 -20.52
C LEU A 58 44.19 -32.17 -19.89
N VAL A 59 45.08 -33.15 -19.77
CA VAL A 59 46.48 -32.92 -19.37
C VAL A 59 47.37 -33.05 -20.59
N SER A 60 48.18 -32.03 -20.86
CA SER A 60 49.04 -31.98 -22.04
C SER A 60 50.38 -31.31 -21.76
N GLY A 61 51.29 -31.37 -22.73
CA GLY A 61 52.55 -30.66 -22.65
C GLY A 61 53.51 -31.06 -23.77
N HIS A 62 54.78 -30.73 -23.57
CA HIS A 62 55.84 -30.98 -24.53
C HIS A 62 57.11 -31.49 -23.84
N VAL A 63 57.76 -32.48 -24.45
CA VAL A 63 59.06 -33.00 -24.01
C VAL A 63 60.13 -32.53 -25.00
N PRO A 64 60.98 -31.57 -24.62
CA PRO A 64 62.03 -31.04 -25.49
C PRO A 64 62.97 -32.14 -26.04
N GLY A 65 63.17 -32.16 -27.36
CA GLY A 65 64.05 -33.11 -28.03
C GLY A 65 63.56 -34.57 -28.01
N ALA A 66 62.29 -34.82 -27.70
CA ALA A 66 61.68 -36.14 -27.78
C ALA A 66 61.25 -36.50 -29.21
N ARG A 67 61.48 -37.76 -29.60
CA ARG A 67 60.98 -38.34 -30.85
C ARG A 67 59.59 -38.94 -30.64
N ARG A 68 58.86 -39.24 -31.72
CA ARG A 68 57.57 -39.94 -31.65
C ARG A 68 57.71 -41.22 -30.83
N GLY A 69 56.77 -41.48 -29.93
CA GLY A 69 56.77 -42.67 -29.08
C GLY A 69 57.49 -42.53 -27.75
N THR A 70 58.05 -41.35 -27.41
CA THR A 70 58.67 -41.14 -26.09
C THR A 70 57.61 -41.24 -24.99
N ALA A 71 57.77 -42.16 -24.06
CA ALA A 71 56.83 -42.37 -22.96
C ALA A 71 56.81 -41.19 -21.98
N VAL A 72 55.59 -40.77 -21.60
CA VAL A 72 55.33 -39.72 -20.61
C VAL A 72 54.38 -40.28 -19.56
N SER A 73 54.82 -40.33 -18.31
CA SER A 73 54.01 -40.81 -17.17
C SER A 73 53.44 -39.64 -16.39
N LEU A 74 52.11 -39.60 -16.23
CA LEU A 74 51.40 -38.62 -15.41
C LEU A 74 51.31 -39.10 -13.97
N TYR A 75 51.67 -38.24 -13.03
CA TYR A 75 51.53 -38.46 -11.60
C TYR A 75 50.54 -37.47 -11.02
N ARG A 76 49.63 -37.96 -10.19
CA ARG A 76 48.61 -37.18 -9.46
C ARG A 76 48.84 -37.29 -7.97
N GLN A 77 48.68 -36.19 -7.24
CA GLN A 77 48.66 -36.22 -5.78
C GLN A 77 47.41 -36.94 -5.26
N LEU A 78 47.56 -37.83 -4.28
CA LEU A 78 46.44 -38.42 -3.56
C LEU A 78 45.84 -37.37 -2.58
N PRO A 79 44.50 -37.35 -2.40
CA PRO A 79 43.86 -36.44 -1.44
C PRO A 79 44.42 -36.60 -0.01
N THR A 80 44.75 -37.82 0.40
CA THR A 80 45.29 -38.13 1.73
C THR A 80 46.80 -38.39 1.68
N GLY A 81 47.56 -37.69 2.54
CA GLY A 81 49.00 -37.94 2.76
C GLY A 81 49.96 -37.35 1.73
N GLY A 82 49.47 -36.51 0.81
CA GLY A 82 50.31 -35.70 -0.10
C GLY A 82 51.17 -36.47 -1.11
N ARG A 83 51.08 -37.80 -1.14
CA ARG A 83 51.84 -38.71 -1.99
C ARG A 83 51.37 -38.62 -3.44
N PHE A 84 52.30 -38.67 -4.39
CA PHE A 84 51.98 -38.74 -5.82
C PHE A 84 51.98 -40.19 -6.33
N VAL A 85 50.96 -40.55 -7.09
CA VAL A 85 50.82 -41.87 -7.74
C VAL A 85 50.76 -41.71 -9.25
N ARG A 86 51.32 -42.67 -10.00
CA ARG A 86 51.23 -42.69 -11.46
C ARG A 86 49.81 -43.06 -11.88
N VAL A 87 49.14 -42.18 -12.60
CA VAL A 87 47.72 -42.35 -12.99
C VAL A 87 47.51 -42.63 -14.46
N ALA A 88 48.47 -42.29 -15.33
CA ALA A 88 48.36 -42.56 -16.75
C ALA A 88 49.75 -42.56 -17.42
N VAL A 89 49.83 -43.19 -18.59
CA VAL A 89 50.99 -43.14 -19.48
C VAL A 89 50.50 -42.80 -20.89
N THR A 90 51.21 -41.92 -21.58
CA THR A 90 50.99 -41.58 -22.99
C THR A 90 52.32 -41.52 -23.72
N THR A 91 52.31 -41.27 -25.02
CA THR A 91 53.52 -41.10 -25.83
C THR A 91 53.51 -39.78 -26.58
N THR A 92 54.69 -39.19 -26.80
CA THR A 92 54.82 -37.97 -27.60
C THR A 92 54.57 -38.22 -29.09
N ASN A 93 54.07 -37.20 -29.79
CA ASN A 93 54.03 -37.15 -31.25
C ASN A 93 55.43 -36.87 -31.84
N ARG A 94 55.51 -36.71 -33.18
CA ARG A 94 56.78 -36.45 -33.89
C ARG A 94 57.47 -35.14 -33.49
N HIS A 95 56.74 -34.21 -32.88
CA HIS A 95 57.24 -32.91 -32.42
C HIS A 95 57.46 -32.88 -30.90
N GLY A 96 57.39 -34.01 -30.19
CA GLY A 96 57.61 -34.04 -28.74
C GLY A 96 56.39 -33.63 -27.89
N ALA A 97 55.26 -33.27 -28.49
CA ALA A 97 54.03 -32.92 -27.77
C ALA A 97 53.26 -34.17 -27.33
N TYR A 98 52.57 -34.10 -26.19
CA TYR A 98 51.79 -35.21 -25.65
C TYR A 98 50.45 -34.73 -25.07
N VAL A 99 49.45 -35.62 -25.08
CA VAL A 99 48.13 -35.41 -24.45
C VAL A 99 47.69 -36.72 -23.81
N PHE A 100 47.11 -36.65 -22.62
CA PHE A 100 46.45 -37.78 -21.96
C PHE A 100 44.98 -37.83 -22.39
N ARG A 101 44.65 -38.66 -23.40
CA ARG A 101 43.30 -38.75 -24.00
C ARG A 101 42.33 -39.67 -23.24
N ARG A 102 42.85 -40.60 -22.44
CA ARG A 102 42.06 -41.44 -21.53
C ARG A 102 42.55 -41.19 -20.11
N THR A 103 41.74 -40.44 -19.36
CA THR A 103 41.89 -40.05 -17.95
C THR A 103 43.06 -39.10 -17.59
N PRO A 104 42.85 -38.15 -16.66
CA PRO A 104 42.34 -38.38 -15.30
C PRO A 104 40.84 -38.10 -15.05
N GLY A 105 39.96 -38.28 -16.04
CA GLY A 105 38.53 -38.44 -15.85
C GLY A 105 37.82 -37.13 -15.53
N VAL A 106 36.57 -37.24 -15.11
CA VAL A 106 35.84 -36.14 -14.48
C VAL A 106 36.56 -35.75 -13.18
N VAL A 107 36.73 -34.45 -12.97
CA VAL A 107 37.37 -33.91 -11.76
C VAL A 107 36.32 -33.17 -10.94
N TYR A 108 36.22 -33.50 -9.65
CA TYR A 108 35.30 -32.84 -8.71
C TYR A 108 36.01 -31.89 -7.74
N THR A 109 37.30 -32.08 -7.50
CA THR A 109 38.09 -31.31 -6.52
C THR A 109 39.48 -30.96 -7.06
N ASN A 110 40.11 -29.94 -6.49
CA ASN A 110 41.46 -29.46 -6.70
C ASN A 110 42.47 -30.62 -6.75
N ARG A 111 43.32 -30.63 -7.78
CA ARG A 111 44.33 -31.69 -7.98
C ARG A 111 45.70 -31.10 -8.27
N ARG A 112 46.76 -31.86 -7.95
CA ARG A 112 48.13 -31.53 -8.36
C ARG A 112 48.70 -32.62 -9.25
N PHE A 113 49.35 -32.19 -10.33
CA PHE A 113 49.93 -33.08 -11.34
C PHE A 113 51.39 -32.74 -11.63
N TYR A 114 52.19 -33.77 -11.96
CA TYR A 114 53.44 -33.60 -12.68
C TYR A 114 53.62 -34.76 -13.67
N VAL A 115 54.50 -34.61 -14.66
CA VAL A 115 54.91 -35.71 -15.53
C VAL A 115 56.37 -36.08 -15.34
N ILE A 116 56.69 -37.33 -15.63
CA ILE A 116 58.06 -37.79 -15.83
C ILE A 116 58.19 -38.30 -17.27
N ALA A 117 59.19 -37.78 -17.98
CA ALA A 117 59.62 -38.29 -19.28
C ALA A 117 61.14 -38.25 -19.34
N ARG A 118 61.77 -39.29 -19.93
CA ARG A 118 63.24 -39.40 -20.03
C ARG A 118 63.96 -39.17 -18.68
N GLN A 119 63.42 -39.76 -17.60
CA GLN A 119 63.92 -39.62 -16.22
C GLN A 119 63.96 -38.17 -15.67
N ARG A 120 63.27 -37.22 -16.32
CA ARG A 120 63.16 -35.83 -15.87
C ARG A 120 61.72 -35.53 -15.45
N ARG A 121 61.56 -34.93 -14.27
CA ARG A 121 60.29 -34.49 -13.71
C ARG A 121 59.97 -33.05 -14.16
N SER A 122 58.73 -32.81 -14.60
CA SER A 122 58.21 -31.46 -14.85
C SER A 122 58.08 -30.64 -13.55
N ARG A 123 57.68 -29.37 -13.65
CA ARG A 123 57.08 -28.69 -12.49
C ARG A 123 55.80 -29.42 -12.06
N THR A 124 55.44 -29.29 -10.78
CA THR A 124 54.09 -29.64 -10.32
C THR A 124 53.15 -28.49 -10.68
N ILE A 125 51.98 -28.79 -11.24
CA ILE A 125 50.92 -27.81 -11.51
C ILE A 125 49.70 -28.11 -10.63
N ALA A 126 48.98 -27.07 -10.25
CA ALA A 126 47.66 -27.18 -9.64
C ALA A 126 46.59 -27.07 -10.72
N GLN A 127 45.63 -27.98 -10.68
CA GLN A 127 44.35 -27.91 -11.34
C GLN A 127 43.35 -27.40 -10.31
N ALA A 128 42.90 -26.15 -10.48
CA ALA A 128 41.83 -25.59 -9.70
C ALA A 128 40.48 -26.13 -10.21
N VAL A 129 39.53 -26.34 -9.29
CA VAL A 129 38.18 -26.80 -9.61
C VAL A 129 37.15 -25.94 -8.90
N GLU A 130 36.27 -25.30 -9.66
CA GLU A 130 35.10 -24.60 -9.13
C GLU A 130 34.04 -25.64 -8.77
N ALA A 131 33.43 -25.52 -7.59
CA ALA A 131 32.23 -26.28 -7.25
C ALA A 131 31.06 -25.79 -8.11
N VAL A 132 30.12 -26.69 -8.43
CA VAL A 132 28.82 -26.29 -8.99
C VAL A 132 27.98 -25.80 -7.83
N VAL A 133 27.67 -24.51 -7.81
CA VAL A 133 26.75 -23.88 -6.87
C VAL A 133 25.48 -23.52 -7.63
N SER A 134 24.32 -23.89 -7.10
CA SER A 134 23.01 -23.53 -7.65
C SER A 134 22.27 -22.66 -6.64
N VAL A 135 21.46 -21.71 -7.11
CA VAL A 135 20.56 -20.92 -6.28
C VAL A 135 19.21 -20.78 -6.98
N SER A 136 18.14 -20.74 -6.19
CA SER A 136 16.77 -20.51 -6.62
C SER A 136 16.02 -19.74 -5.54
N ALA A 137 15.03 -18.95 -5.94
CA ALA A 137 14.13 -18.26 -5.03
C ALA A 137 12.79 -19.02 -4.94
N SER A 138 12.16 -19.01 -3.77
CA SER A 138 10.83 -19.62 -3.57
C SER A 138 9.72 -18.92 -4.38
N SER A 139 9.93 -17.66 -4.75
CA SER A 139 9.09 -16.90 -5.67
C SER A 139 9.94 -15.97 -6.53
N ALA A 140 9.50 -15.71 -7.76
CA ALA A 140 10.10 -14.71 -8.64
C ALA A 140 9.55 -13.29 -8.38
N ILE A 141 8.38 -13.19 -7.74
CA ILE A 141 7.71 -11.93 -7.39
C ILE A 141 7.28 -11.98 -5.93
N VAL A 142 7.55 -10.91 -5.18
CA VAL A 142 7.18 -10.77 -3.76
C VAL A 142 6.66 -9.35 -3.49
N SER A 143 5.82 -9.17 -2.48
CA SER A 143 5.53 -7.82 -1.99
C SER A 143 6.71 -7.29 -1.15
N PRO A 144 6.99 -5.97 -1.14
CA PRO A 144 7.89 -5.40 -0.15
C PRO A 144 7.53 -5.81 1.28
N GLY A 145 8.51 -6.22 2.08
CA GLY A 145 8.35 -6.79 3.42
C GLY A 145 7.97 -8.27 3.47
N GLN A 146 7.55 -8.88 2.35
CA GLN A 146 7.20 -10.31 2.31
C GLN A 146 8.46 -11.18 2.38
N SER A 147 8.45 -12.17 3.27
CA SER A 147 9.51 -13.17 3.39
C SER A 147 9.52 -14.13 2.20
N PHE A 148 10.70 -14.38 1.64
CA PHE A 148 10.95 -15.44 0.66
C PHE A 148 12.25 -16.16 0.97
N THR A 149 12.44 -17.35 0.38
CA THR A 149 13.60 -18.20 0.66
C THR A 149 14.49 -18.33 -0.56
N LEU A 150 15.78 -18.08 -0.37
CA LEU A 150 16.84 -18.46 -1.31
C LEU A 150 17.38 -19.83 -0.91
N SER A 151 17.39 -20.78 -1.84
CA SER A 151 17.83 -22.14 -1.59
C SER A 151 18.61 -22.73 -2.76
N GLY A 152 19.43 -23.74 -2.50
CA GLY A 152 20.23 -24.36 -3.53
C GLY A 152 21.10 -25.51 -3.02
N HIS A 153 21.98 -25.96 -3.90
CA HIS A 153 22.84 -27.13 -3.71
C HIS A 153 24.26 -26.86 -4.18
N VAL A 154 25.24 -27.51 -3.54
CA VAL A 154 26.66 -27.46 -3.89
C VAL A 154 27.20 -28.85 -4.25
N THR A 155 27.84 -28.97 -5.42
CA THR A 155 28.53 -30.20 -5.88
C THR A 155 30.02 -29.94 -6.13
N PRO A 156 30.94 -30.77 -5.59
CA PRO A 156 30.71 -31.96 -4.77
C PRO A 156 30.25 -31.61 -3.34
N ASN A 157 29.92 -32.61 -2.51
CA ASN A 157 29.39 -32.38 -1.16
C ASN A 157 30.35 -31.53 -0.27
N HIS A 158 29.82 -30.42 0.24
CA HIS A 158 30.45 -29.47 1.17
C HIS A 158 29.71 -29.38 2.52
N ALA A 159 29.09 -30.47 2.99
CA ALA A 159 28.40 -30.54 4.27
C ALA A 159 29.23 -29.96 5.43
N GLY A 160 28.57 -29.15 6.26
CA GLY A 160 29.20 -28.46 7.39
C GLY A 160 29.90 -27.14 7.04
N GLU A 161 29.99 -26.78 5.76
CA GLU A 161 30.41 -25.43 5.33
C GLU A 161 29.19 -24.49 5.26
N SER A 162 29.38 -23.29 4.73
CA SER A 162 28.29 -22.34 4.46
C SER A 162 28.48 -21.66 3.11
N VAL A 163 27.38 -21.30 2.47
CA VAL A 163 27.38 -20.42 1.31
C VAL A 163 27.08 -18.98 1.76
N LEU A 164 27.69 -18.03 1.07
CA LEU A 164 27.38 -16.61 1.16
C LEU A 164 26.27 -16.32 0.16
N LEU A 165 25.16 -15.75 0.60
CA LEU A 165 24.13 -15.22 -0.29
C LEU A 165 24.40 -13.74 -0.47
N GLU A 166 24.59 -13.34 -1.72
CA GLU A 166 24.95 -11.97 -2.08
C GLU A 166 23.87 -11.34 -2.97
N GLU A 167 23.68 -10.03 -2.81
CA GLU A 167 22.79 -9.19 -3.62
C GLU A 167 23.62 -8.25 -4.50
N GLU A 168 23.24 -8.11 -5.76
CA GLU A 168 23.84 -7.15 -6.69
C GLU A 168 23.33 -5.74 -6.40
N GLN A 169 24.26 -4.80 -6.23
CA GLN A 169 23.98 -3.40 -5.98
C GLN A 169 23.85 -2.61 -7.30
N PRO A 170 23.26 -1.40 -7.30
CA PRO A 170 23.08 -0.59 -8.50
C PRO A 170 24.37 -0.26 -9.28
N ASP A 171 25.54 -0.31 -8.63
CA ASP A 171 26.85 -0.10 -9.25
C ASP A 171 27.47 -1.39 -9.85
N GLY A 172 26.76 -2.53 -9.77
CA GLY A 172 27.20 -3.86 -10.21
C GLY A 172 28.10 -4.59 -9.21
N SER A 173 28.34 -4.01 -8.02
CA SER A 173 29.04 -4.70 -6.94
C SER A 173 28.13 -5.70 -6.22
N TRP A 174 28.70 -6.63 -5.47
CA TRP A 174 27.95 -7.65 -4.73
C TRP A 174 28.16 -7.46 -3.24
N THR A 175 27.07 -7.43 -2.48
CA THR A 175 27.08 -7.28 -1.02
C THR A 175 26.56 -8.55 -0.36
N LEU A 176 27.15 -8.92 0.78
CA LEU A 176 26.68 -10.07 1.55
C LEU A 176 25.33 -9.74 2.19
N LEU A 177 24.30 -10.51 1.84
CA LEU A 177 22.98 -10.45 2.44
C LEU A 177 22.93 -11.29 3.72
N THR A 178 23.29 -12.57 3.59
CA THR A 178 23.28 -13.53 4.71
C THR A 178 24.13 -14.76 4.40
N THR A 179 24.31 -15.64 5.37
CA THR A 179 25.01 -16.91 5.21
C THR A 179 24.07 -18.08 5.45
N ALA A 180 24.10 -19.10 4.59
CA ALA A 180 23.28 -20.30 4.74
C ALA A 180 24.18 -21.53 4.98
N PRO A 181 24.01 -22.27 6.09
CA PRO A 181 24.77 -23.48 6.34
C PRO A 181 24.37 -24.59 5.37
N LEU A 182 25.35 -25.41 4.97
CA LEU A 182 25.15 -26.59 4.15
C LEU A 182 24.86 -27.81 5.03
N ASP A 183 23.74 -28.47 4.75
CA ASP A 183 23.32 -29.67 5.48
C ASP A 183 24.18 -30.91 5.12
N ALA A 184 23.79 -32.08 5.63
CA ALA A 184 24.52 -33.33 5.37
C ALA A 184 24.57 -33.73 3.88
N PHE A 185 23.63 -33.23 3.08
CA PHE A 185 23.50 -33.47 1.65
C PHE A 185 24.06 -32.34 0.80
N SER A 186 24.60 -31.27 1.42
CA SER A 186 25.12 -30.08 0.76
C SER A 186 24.04 -29.19 0.14
N ASP A 187 22.83 -29.25 0.70
CA ASP A 187 21.73 -28.34 0.42
C ASP A 187 21.73 -27.19 1.43
N TYR A 188 21.21 -26.03 1.03
CA TYR A 188 21.11 -24.85 1.90
C TYR A 188 19.81 -24.07 1.61
N ALA A 189 19.36 -23.32 2.61
CA ALA A 189 18.26 -22.37 2.49
C ALA A 189 18.43 -21.21 3.49
N ALA A 190 18.00 -20.01 3.10
CA ALA A 190 17.86 -18.87 4.01
C ALA A 190 16.69 -17.99 3.59
N SER A 191 15.93 -17.50 4.56
CA SER A 191 14.82 -16.57 4.33
C SER A 191 15.29 -15.12 4.44
N THR A 192 14.74 -14.26 3.61
CA THR A 192 15.02 -12.82 3.57
C THR A 192 13.78 -12.05 3.08
N GLN A 193 13.86 -10.72 3.09
CA GLN A 193 12.79 -9.80 2.72
C GLN A 193 13.38 -8.63 1.92
N LEU A 194 12.59 -8.07 1.00
CA LEU A 194 12.95 -6.88 0.24
C LEU A 194 12.20 -5.67 0.81
N ALA A 195 12.90 -4.60 1.16
CA ALA A 195 12.27 -3.45 1.85
C ALA A 195 11.52 -2.49 0.91
N SER A 196 11.83 -2.51 -0.38
CA SER A 196 11.26 -1.58 -1.37
C SER A 196 10.95 -2.31 -2.67
N GLU A 197 10.10 -1.69 -3.49
CA GLU A 197 9.88 -2.15 -4.85
C GLU A 197 11.18 -2.10 -5.67
N GLY A 198 11.28 -2.99 -6.65
CA GLY A 198 12.45 -3.06 -7.52
C GLY A 198 12.71 -4.46 -8.03
N THR A 199 13.73 -4.59 -8.85
CA THR A 199 14.21 -5.88 -9.35
C THR A 199 15.58 -6.14 -8.75
N PHE A 200 15.69 -7.22 -7.97
CA PHE A 200 16.86 -7.55 -7.17
C PHE A 200 17.48 -8.84 -7.68
N THR A 201 18.80 -8.85 -7.78
CA THR A 201 19.56 -9.99 -8.32
C THR A 201 20.41 -10.61 -7.24
N PHE A 202 20.30 -11.92 -7.07
CA PHE A 202 20.98 -12.69 -6.02
C PHE A 202 21.88 -13.76 -6.60
N ARG A 203 22.96 -14.08 -5.89
CA ARG A 203 23.78 -15.26 -6.16
C ARG A 203 24.21 -15.93 -4.87
N ALA A 204 24.63 -17.19 -4.98
CA ALA A 204 25.29 -17.89 -3.90
C ALA A 204 26.77 -18.06 -4.21
N VAL A 205 27.62 -17.83 -3.21
CA VAL A 205 29.07 -17.97 -3.30
C VAL A 205 29.55 -18.98 -2.28
N LEU A 206 30.26 -20.01 -2.76
CA LEU A 206 31.02 -20.91 -1.91
C LEU A 206 32.46 -20.39 -1.81
N ASN A 207 32.90 -20.14 -0.57
CA ASN A 207 34.30 -19.81 -0.32
C ASN A 207 35.21 -20.98 -0.73
N GLY A 208 36.39 -20.65 -1.27
CA GLY A 208 37.36 -21.67 -1.65
C GLY A 208 37.93 -22.40 -0.44
N ASP A 209 38.11 -23.71 -0.57
CA ASP A 209 38.68 -24.58 0.46
C ASP A 209 39.72 -25.56 -0.14
N SER A 210 40.06 -26.60 0.62
CA SER A 210 41.00 -27.62 0.13
C SER A 210 40.46 -28.46 -1.04
N ARG A 211 39.13 -28.54 -1.19
CA ARG A 211 38.42 -29.30 -2.22
C ARG A 211 38.20 -28.46 -3.47
N ASN A 212 37.73 -27.22 -3.39
CA ASN A 212 37.35 -26.40 -4.54
C ASN A 212 37.84 -24.96 -4.37
N VAL A 213 38.06 -24.23 -5.47
CA VAL A 213 38.31 -22.78 -5.42
C VAL A 213 37.00 -22.02 -5.20
N LEU A 214 37.08 -20.72 -4.93
CA LEU A 214 35.91 -19.87 -4.81
C LEU A 214 35.02 -20.04 -6.05
N SER A 215 33.73 -20.26 -5.82
CA SER A 215 32.76 -20.58 -6.87
C SER A 215 31.47 -19.81 -6.62
N SER A 216 30.80 -19.37 -7.67
CA SER A 216 29.52 -18.67 -7.58
C SER A 216 28.47 -19.34 -8.45
N SER A 217 27.21 -19.27 -8.02
CA SER A 217 26.09 -19.72 -8.83
C SER A 217 25.82 -18.73 -9.97
N PRO A 218 25.11 -19.17 -11.03
CA PRO A 218 24.33 -18.23 -11.83
C PRO A 218 23.41 -17.39 -10.92
N ALA A 219 23.18 -16.14 -11.32
CA ALA A 219 22.32 -15.26 -10.56
C ALA A 219 20.83 -15.57 -10.79
N VAL A 220 20.00 -15.29 -9.79
CA VAL A 220 18.53 -15.34 -9.85
C VAL A 220 17.97 -13.95 -9.57
N THR A 221 16.88 -13.59 -10.24
CA THR A 221 16.22 -12.29 -10.05
C THR A 221 14.90 -12.48 -9.33
N VAL A 222 14.62 -11.59 -8.37
CA VAL A 222 13.34 -11.48 -7.68
C VAL A 222 12.85 -10.04 -7.83
N THR A 223 11.61 -9.85 -8.27
CA THR A 223 10.97 -8.54 -8.35
C THR A 223 10.14 -8.32 -7.10
N ALA A 224 10.40 -7.24 -6.38
CA ALA A 224 9.48 -6.73 -5.37
C ALA A 224 8.53 -5.72 -6.01
N GLU A 225 7.23 -5.98 -5.93
CA GLU A 225 6.18 -5.06 -6.37
C GLU A 225 4.95 -5.23 -5.50
N TYR A 226 4.25 -4.15 -5.22
CA TYR A 226 2.98 -4.25 -4.51
C TYR A 226 1.91 -4.90 -5.40
N MET A 227 1.16 -5.84 -4.83
CA MET A 227 0.16 -6.64 -5.54
C MET A 227 -1.23 -6.46 -4.93
N GLY A 228 -2.26 -6.53 -5.78
CA GLY A 228 -3.65 -6.45 -5.33
C GLY A 228 -3.92 -5.15 -4.57
N ILE A 229 -4.64 -5.28 -3.45
CA ILE A 229 -5.01 -4.18 -2.56
C ILE A 229 -3.80 -3.37 -2.08
N HIS A 230 -2.66 -4.02 -1.85
CA HIS A 230 -1.43 -3.40 -1.35
C HIS A 230 -0.76 -2.40 -2.30
N LYS A 231 -1.26 -2.27 -3.54
CA LYS A 231 -0.91 -1.16 -4.42
C LYS A 231 -1.43 0.18 -3.89
N ILE A 232 -2.45 0.14 -3.04
CA ILE A 232 -2.87 1.27 -2.22
C ILE A 232 -1.91 1.37 -1.05
N ARG A 233 -1.39 2.59 -0.85
CA ARG A 233 -0.47 2.95 0.23
C ARG A 233 -1.02 4.09 1.08
N HIS A 234 -2.06 4.77 0.58
CA HIS A 234 -2.76 5.86 1.24
C HIS A 234 -4.27 5.69 1.03
N ILE A 235 -5.02 5.68 2.11
CA ILE A 235 -6.48 5.77 2.11
C ILE A 235 -6.85 7.14 2.65
N VAL A 236 -7.71 7.86 1.93
CA VAL A 236 -8.24 9.15 2.35
C VAL A 236 -9.77 9.08 2.39
N ILE A 237 -10.33 9.14 3.59
CA ILE A 237 -11.78 9.18 3.82
C ILE A 237 -12.19 10.64 3.95
N ILE A 238 -13.05 11.10 3.06
CA ILE A 238 -13.66 12.44 3.09
C ILE A 238 -15.10 12.24 3.51
N MET A 239 -15.46 12.75 4.69
CA MET A 239 -16.82 12.64 5.22
C MET A 239 -17.51 14.01 5.13
N GLN A 240 -18.53 14.11 4.28
CA GLN A 240 -19.43 15.25 4.23
C GLN A 240 -20.67 14.98 5.10
N GLU A 241 -21.59 15.94 5.18
CA GLU A 241 -22.69 15.90 6.14
C GLU A 241 -24.08 15.89 5.48
N ASN A 242 -24.96 15.03 5.98
CA ASN A 242 -26.42 15.06 5.83
C ASN A 242 -26.96 15.02 4.39
N ARG A 243 -26.74 13.94 3.65
CA ARG A 243 -27.38 13.73 2.33
C ARG A 243 -27.78 12.28 2.14
N SER A 244 -29.03 12.05 1.73
CA SER A 244 -29.43 10.74 1.21
C SER A 244 -28.87 10.50 -0.19
N PHE A 245 -28.71 9.23 -0.57
CA PHE A 245 -28.31 8.88 -1.94
C PHE A 245 -29.26 9.48 -2.98
N ASP A 246 -30.58 9.33 -2.79
CA ASP A 246 -31.55 9.82 -3.76
C ASP A 246 -31.53 11.35 -3.93
N SER A 247 -31.13 12.11 -2.90
CA SER A 247 -30.99 13.56 -2.99
C SER A 247 -29.92 14.01 -3.99
N TYR A 248 -28.84 13.24 -4.18
CA TYR A 248 -27.71 13.62 -5.06
C TYR A 248 -27.58 12.74 -6.31
N PHE A 249 -27.93 11.47 -6.22
CA PHE A 249 -27.70 10.47 -7.25
C PHE A 249 -28.94 9.64 -7.58
N GLY A 250 -30.10 9.96 -7.00
CA GLY A 250 -31.37 9.27 -7.29
C GLY A 250 -31.81 9.36 -8.75
N THR A 251 -31.28 10.33 -9.50
CA THR A 251 -31.51 10.46 -10.96
C THR A 251 -30.30 10.08 -11.80
N PHE A 252 -29.25 9.53 -11.19
CA PHE A 252 -28.04 9.12 -11.89
C PHE A 252 -28.33 7.90 -12.80
N PRO A 253 -27.95 7.94 -14.09
CA PRO A 253 -28.28 6.85 -15.01
C PRO A 253 -27.66 5.50 -14.61
N GLY A 254 -28.52 4.49 -14.44
CA GLY A 254 -28.11 3.11 -14.15
C GLY A 254 -27.99 2.79 -12.65
N ALA A 255 -28.07 3.80 -11.77
CA ALA A 255 -28.15 3.57 -10.34
C ALA A 255 -29.51 2.99 -9.94
N ASN A 256 -29.56 2.36 -8.77
CA ASN A 256 -30.77 2.10 -8.01
C ASN A 256 -31.38 3.44 -7.55
N GLY A 257 -31.97 4.19 -8.48
CA GLY A 257 -32.45 5.55 -8.28
C GLY A 257 -33.95 5.62 -7.95
N ILE A 258 -34.44 6.86 -7.79
CA ILE A 258 -35.81 7.18 -7.43
C ILE A 258 -36.80 6.49 -8.40
N PRO A 259 -37.72 5.63 -7.89
CA PRO A 259 -38.66 4.92 -8.75
C PRO A 259 -39.74 5.86 -9.32
N PRO A 260 -40.32 5.54 -10.50
CA PRO A 260 -41.40 6.34 -11.06
C PRO A 260 -42.66 6.25 -10.18
N GLY A 261 -43.33 7.39 -10.00
CA GLY A 261 -44.60 7.46 -9.29
C GLY A 261 -44.52 7.65 -7.78
N VAL A 262 -43.31 7.84 -7.21
CA VAL A 262 -43.14 8.23 -5.79
C VAL A 262 -44.00 9.45 -5.46
N CYS A 263 -44.67 9.38 -4.32
CA CYS A 263 -45.70 10.31 -3.87
C CYS A 263 -45.83 10.14 -2.35
N VAL A 264 -45.04 10.91 -1.60
CA VAL A 264 -44.98 10.85 -0.12
C VAL A 264 -46.10 11.72 0.47
N PRO A 265 -46.96 11.20 1.37
CA PRO A 265 -48.07 11.94 1.95
C PRO A 265 -47.67 13.32 2.48
N ASP A 266 -48.53 14.31 2.27
CA ASP A 266 -48.41 15.68 2.79
C ASP A 266 -49.49 15.90 3.87
N PRO A 267 -49.18 15.69 5.16
CA PRO A 267 -50.14 15.86 6.25
C PRO A 267 -50.71 17.28 6.40
N VAL A 268 -49.92 18.32 6.12
CA VAL A 268 -50.33 19.72 6.35
C VAL A 268 -51.26 20.24 5.25
N ASN A 269 -50.95 20.00 3.98
CA ASN A 269 -51.71 20.50 2.82
C ASN A 269 -52.65 19.45 2.22
N GLY A 270 -52.46 18.18 2.57
CA GLY A 270 -53.17 17.05 1.97
C GLY A 270 -52.60 16.66 0.59
N GLY A 271 -52.86 15.42 0.17
CA GLY A 271 -52.28 14.87 -1.04
C GLY A 271 -50.89 14.29 -0.77
N CYS A 272 -49.95 14.52 -1.69
CA CYS A 272 -48.58 14.04 -1.56
C CYS A 272 -47.58 14.95 -2.28
N VAL A 273 -46.33 14.89 -1.83
CA VAL A 273 -45.17 15.51 -2.47
C VAL A 273 -44.45 14.46 -3.30
N LYS A 274 -44.21 14.78 -4.58
CA LYS A 274 -43.38 13.95 -5.46
C LYS A 274 -41.94 14.43 -5.41
N PRO A 275 -40.95 13.56 -5.66
CA PRO A 275 -39.58 13.99 -5.89
C PRO A 275 -39.52 15.06 -6.98
N PHE A 276 -38.77 16.13 -6.74
CA PHE A 276 -38.66 17.26 -7.67
C PHE A 276 -37.22 17.73 -7.79
N HIS A 277 -36.85 18.25 -8.96
CA HIS A 277 -35.54 18.87 -9.12
C HIS A 277 -35.47 20.14 -8.28
N ASP A 278 -34.55 20.18 -7.33
CA ASP A 278 -34.27 21.35 -6.53
C ASP A 278 -33.04 22.09 -7.11
N SER A 279 -33.25 23.33 -7.57
CA SER A 279 -32.18 24.18 -8.09
C SER A 279 -31.57 25.10 -7.02
N ALA A 280 -31.98 24.97 -5.75
CA ALA A 280 -31.50 25.82 -4.67
C ALA A 280 -30.12 25.38 -4.19
N ASP A 281 -29.18 26.32 -4.08
CA ASP A 281 -27.84 26.05 -3.55
C ASP A 281 -27.82 25.83 -2.02
N LEU A 282 -28.85 26.33 -1.32
CA LEU A 282 -29.00 26.23 0.13
C LEU A 282 -30.23 25.37 0.42
N ASN A 283 -30.05 24.27 1.15
CA ASN A 283 -31.12 23.41 1.61
C ASN A 283 -31.38 23.55 3.13
N TYR A 284 -32.53 23.09 3.61
CA TYR A 284 -32.89 23.06 5.03
C TYR A 284 -33.04 21.65 5.59
N GLY A 285 -33.32 20.66 4.74
CA GLY A 285 -33.38 19.26 5.16
C GLY A 285 -34.54 18.96 6.11
N GLY A 286 -34.45 17.82 6.78
CA GLY A 286 -35.44 17.31 7.73
C GLY A 286 -34.82 16.95 9.08
N PRO A 287 -35.63 16.64 10.11
CA PRO A 287 -35.16 16.00 11.34
C PRO A 287 -34.45 14.67 11.05
N HIS A 288 -33.28 14.41 11.64
CA HIS A 288 -32.47 13.22 11.33
C HIS A 288 -31.96 12.45 12.56
N GLY A 289 -32.69 12.49 13.69
CA GLY A 289 -32.43 11.60 14.82
C GLY A 289 -33.00 10.18 14.62
N GLN A 290 -32.66 9.24 15.51
CA GLN A 290 -33.13 7.83 15.42
C GLN A 290 -34.66 7.70 15.35
N SER A 291 -35.37 8.51 16.14
CA SER A 291 -36.83 8.53 16.12
C SER A 291 -37.40 9.02 14.78
N ASN A 292 -36.67 9.89 14.08
CA ASN A 292 -37.03 10.39 12.77
C ASN A 292 -36.73 9.34 11.69
N ALA A 293 -35.57 8.67 11.72
CA ALA A 293 -35.29 7.53 10.84
C ALA A 293 -36.42 6.48 10.89
N THR A 294 -36.82 6.09 12.11
CA THR A 294 -37.91 5.13 12.32
C THR A 294 -39.22 5.61 11.70
N ALA A 295 -39.51 6.91 11.84
CA ALA A 295 -40.74 7.49 11.35
C ALA A 295 -40.72 7.76 9.83
N ASP A 296 -39.57 8.08 9.24
CA ASP A 296 -39.36 8.25 7.80
C ASP A 296 -39.53 6.91 7.07
N VAL A 297 -38.98 5.84 7.64
CA VAL A 297 -39.10 4.47 7.12
C VAL A 297 -40.53 3.92 7.26
N ASP A 298 -41.27 4.31 8.30
CA ASP A 298 -42.65 3.89 8.61
C ASP A 298 -42.94 2.39 8.37
N GLY A 299 -42.10 1.51 8.96
CA GLY A 299 -42.25 0.06 8.80
C GLY A 299 -42.01 -0.43 7.36
N GLY A 300 -41.19 0.28 6.59
CA GLY A 300 -40.80 -0.06 5.22
C GLY A 300 -41.64 0.60 4.13
N LYS A 301 -42.54 1.52 4.47
CA LYS A 301 -43.32 2.28 3.48
C LYS A 301 -42.56 3.45 2.87
N MET A 302 -41.53 3.94 3.56
CA MET A 302 -40.69 5.06 3.12
C MET A 302 -41.49 6.34 2.84
N ASP A 303 -42.51 6.61 3.65
CA ASP A 303 -43.50 7.66 3.40
C ASP A 303 -43.64 8.69 4.56
N GLY A 304 -42.69 8.68 5.50
CA GLY A 304 -42.70 9.60 6.65
C GLY A 304 -41.99 10.94 6.47
N PHE A 305 -41.09 11.05 5.48
CA PHE A 305 -40.15 12.16 5.30
C PHE A 305 -40.78 13.55 5.31
N VAL A 306 -41.82 13.76 4.50
CA VAL A 306 -42.55 15.04 4.45
C VAL A 306 -43.19 15.34 5.81
N GLY A 307 -43.84 14.35 6.41
CA GLY A 307 -44.49 14.50 7.72
C GLY A 307 -43.50 14.74 8.87
N GLN A 308 -42.24 14.29 8.78
CA GLN A 308 -41.20 14.66 9.73
C GLN A 308 -40.70 16.07 9.50
N ALA A 309 -40.44 16.47 8.25
CA ALA A 309 -40.06 17.83 7.90
C ALA A 309 -41.08 18.88 8.38
N GLU A 310 -42.39 18.59 8.25
CA GLU A 310 -43.50 19.43 8.72
C GLU A 310 -43.68 19.47 10.26
N LYS A 311 -43.02 18.56 10.99
CA LYS A 311 -42.94 18.61 12.46
C LYS A 311 -41.68 19.34 12.94
N GLY A 312 -40.68 19.49 12.07
CA GLY A 312 -39.44 20.20 12.33
C GLY A 312 -39.62 21.71 12.55
N GLN A 313 -38.58 22.36 13.03
CA GLN A 313 -38.65 23.77 13.44
C GLN A 313 -38.80 24.77 12.28
N GLY A 314 -38.53 24.37 11.03
CA GLY A 314 -38.68 25.23 9.86
C GLY A 314 -40.12 25.41 9.39
N CYS A 315 -40.89 24.32 9.43
CA CYS A 315 -42.14 24.19 8.69
C CYS A 315 -43.24 23.78 9.66
N THR A 316 -43.70 24.66 10.55
CA THR A 316 -44.65 24.25 11.60
C THR A 316 -46.04 23.92 11.03
N SER A 317 -46.67 22.87 11.56
CA SER A 317 -48.03 22.35 11.21
C SER A 317 -49.19 23.36 11.18
N THR A 318 -48.96 24.62 11.56
CA THR A 318 -49.95 25.72 11.50
C THR A 318 -49.68 26.73 10.38
N ASN A 319 -48.58 26.60 9.64
CA ASN A 319 -48.19 27.53 8.59
C ASN A 319 -48.64 27.00 7.21
N PRO A 320 -49.63 27.63 6.54
CA PRO A 320 -50.11 27.19 5.23
C PRO A 320 -49.07 27.36 4.09
N ASN A 321 -47.89 27.95 4.38
CA ASN A 321 -46.77 27.98 3.44
C ASN A 321 -45.85 26.77 3.58
N CYS A 322 -46.11 25.89 4.54
CA CYS A 322 -45.36 24.66 4.75
C CYS A 322 -45.72 23.67 3.65
N SER A 323 -45.11 23.86 2.48
CA SER A 323 -45.41 23.20 1.21
C SER A 323 -44.10 22.97 0.46
N PRO A 324 -44.06 22.14 -0.59
CA PRO A 324 -42.84 21.89 -1.36
C PRO A 324 -42.20 23.17 -1.91
N CYS A 325 -40.87 23.25 -1.84
CA CYS A 325 -40.13 24.40 -2.38
C CYS A 325 -40.27 24.48 -3.91
N THR A 326 -40.40 25.69 -4.48
CA THR A 326 -40.66 25.87 -5.93
C THR A 326 -39.43 26.24 -6.76
N THR A 327 -38.61 27.16 -6.26
CA THR A 327 -37.44 27.71 -6.98
C THR A 327 -36.28 28.08 -6.05
N SER A 328 -36.53 28.07 -4.75
CA SER A 328 -35.57 28.43 -3.71
C SER A 328 -35.99 27.74 -2.43
N SER A 329 -35.05 27.10 -1.76
CA SER A 329 -35.29 26.47 -0.47
C SER A 329 -35.12 27.51 0.64
N THR A 330 -36.11 27.56 1.53
CA THR A 330 -36.18 28.46 2.69
C THR A 330 -36.65 27.63 3.88
N SER A 331 -36.37 28.07 5.11
CA SER A 331 -36.83 27.32 6.29
C SER A 331 -38.35 27.12 6.32
N LYS A 332 -39.11 27.90 5.54
CA LYS A 332 -40.58 27.90 5.54
C LYS A 332 -41.22 26.90 4.56
N CYS A 333 -40.45 26.23 3.71
CA CYS A 333 -40.94 25.24 2.74
C CYS A 333 -40.27 23.87 2.99
N VAL A 334 -40.84 22.81 2.41
CA VAL A 334 -40.36 21.43 2.52
C VAL A 334 -39.49 21.10 1.31
N ASP A 335 -38.18 20.87 1.54
CA ASP A 335 -37.21 20.50 0.50
C ASP A 335 -36.69 19.06 0.60
N VAL A 336 -37.15 18.27 1.56
CA VAL A 336 -36.70 16.88 1.76
C VAL A 336 -36.97 15.95 0.58
N MET A 337 -37.91 16.30 -0.31
CA MET A 337 -38.18 15.57 -1.56
C MET A 337 -37.40 16.12 -2.77
N GLY A 338 -36.57 17.14 -2.55
CA GLY A 338 -35.73 17.75 -3.58
C GLY A 338 -34.55 16.84 -3.94
N TYR A 339 -34.24 16.75 -5.24
CA TYR A 339 -33.02 16.12 -5.72
C TYR A 339 -32.20 17.11 -6.56
N HIS A 340 -30.88 16.98 -6.46
CA HIS A 340 -29.88 17.64 -7.28
C HIS A 340 -29.46 16.73 -8.43
N ASP A 341 -28.91 17.32 -9.50
CA ASP A 341 -28.18 16.57 -10.52
C ASP A 341 -26.92 17.32 -10.96
N ALA A 342 -26.31 16.90 -12.08
CA ALA A 342 -25.08 17.53 -12.57
C ALA A 342 -25.21 19.05 -12.82
N ARG A 343 -26.40 19.65 -12.86
CA ARG A 343 -26.55 21.11 -12.94
C ARG A 343 -26.04 21.82 -11.68
N GLU A 344 -26.29 21.26 -10.51
CA GLU A 344 -25.89 21.83 -9.21
C GLU A 344 -24.60 21.19 -8.68
N ILE A 345 -24.43 19.88 -8.87
CA ILE A 345 -23.29 19.09 -8.37
C ILE A 345 -22.47 18.40 -9.50
N PRO A 346 -22.01 19.14 -10.53
CA PRO A 346 -21.32 18.57 -11.70
C PRO A 346 -20.05 17.79 -11.37
N ASN A 347 -19.28 18.17 -10.35
CA ASN A 347 -18.03 17.47 -10.03
C ASN A 347 -18.31 16.13 -9.34
N TYR A 348 -19.29 16.06 -8.42
CA TYR A 348 -19.73 14.80 -7.83
C TYR A 348 -20.25 13.83 -8.89
N TRP A 349 -21.07 14.33 -9.83
CA TRP A 349 -21.52 13.54 -10.97
C TRP A 349 -20.38 13.13 -11.90
N ARG A 350 -19.37 13.98 -12.09
CA ARG A 350 -18.20 13.64 -12.89
C ARG A 350 -17.37 12.53 -12.25
N TYR A 351 -17.16 12.58 -10.93
CA TYR A 351 -16.47 11.51 -10.21
C TYR A 351 -17.23 10.19 -10.29
N ALA A 352 -18.54 10.19 -10.07
CA ALA A 352 -19.39 9.02 -10.23
C ALA A 352 -19.35 8.42 -11.66
N GLN A 353 -19.26 9.28 -12.69
CA GLN A 353 -19.17 8.83 -14.10
C GLN A 353 -17.81 8.25 -14.47
N ASP A 354 -16.71 8.78 -13.95
CA ASP A 354 -15.36 8.36 -14.36
C ASP A 354 -14.71 7.37 -13.39
N PHE A 355 -15.28 7.17 -12.20
CA PHE A 355 -14.82 6.21 -11.20
C PHE A 355 -15.96 5.28 -10.76
N VAL A 356 -16.13 5.04 -9.46
CA VAL A 356 -17.14 4.14 -8.92
C VAL A 356 -18.16 4.91 -8.09
N LEU A 357 -19.43 4.76 -8.43
CA LEU A 357 -20.56 5.18 -7.61
C LEU A 357 -21.10 3.97 -6.85
N GLN A 358 -21.36 4.10 -5.56
CA GLN A 358 -21.96 3.05 -4.73
C GLN A 358 -23.41 3.39 -4.50
N ASP A 359 -24.33 2.64 -5.11
CA ASP A 359 -25.77 2.92 -5.05
C ASP A 359 -26.51 2.15 -3.95
N ASN A 360 -25.74 1.53 -3.07
CA ASN A 360 -26.26 0.74 -1.95
C ASN A 360 -25.32 0.86 -0.73
N MET A 361 -24.76 2.07 -0.54
CA MET A 361 -24.00 2.52 0.64
C MET A 361 -24.95 3.09 1.68
N PHE A 362 -24.98 2.53 2.88
CA PHE A 362 -25.84 2.99 3.97
C PHE A 362 -24.99 3.52 5.12
N GLN A 363 -25.53 4.50 5.84
CA GLN A 363 -24.94 4.86 7.11
C GLN A 363 -24.97 3.65 8.07
N PRO A 364 -23.94 3.44 8.90
CA PRO A 364 -23.81 2.27 9.76
C PRO A 364 -25.00 1.96 10.67
N ASN A 365 -25.68 2.98 11.17
CA ASN A 365 -26.78 2.84 12.12
C ASN A 365 -27.91 3.83 11.80
N ALA A 366 -29.11 3.66 12.35
CA ALA A 366 -30.21 4.59 12.05
C ALA A 366 -30.19 5.82 12.98
N SER A 367 -29.19 6.70 12.86
CA SER A 367 -29.05 7.87 13.75
C SER A 367 -28.40 9.09 13.07
N TRP A 368 -28.01 10.06 13.90
CA TRP A 368 -27.47 11.37 13.52
C TRP A 368 -25.93 11.40 13.58
N SER A 369 -25.34 12.55 13.23
CA SER A 369 -23.90 12.73 13.02
C SER A 369 -22.98 12.13 14.08
N LEU A 370 -23.18 12.37 15.38
CA LEU A 370 -22.23 11.87 16.39
C LEU A 370 -22.10 10.34 16.38
N PRO A 371 -23.19 9.56 16.44
CA PRO A 371 -23.14 8.12 16.19
C PRO A 371 -22.40 7.73 14.91
N GLU A 372 -22.68 8.37 13.78
CA GLU A 372 -22.02 8.01 12.50
C GLU A 372 -20.51 8.27 12.53
N HIS A 373 -20.08 9.40 13.08
CA HIS A 373 -18.66 9.72 13.30
C HIS A 373 -17.99 8.77 14.30
N LEU A 374 -18.70 8.28 15.31
CA LEU A 374 -18.20 7.23 16.21
C LEU A 374 -18.02 5.90 15.48
N TYR A 375 -18.98 5.50 14.62
CA TYR A 375 -18.84 4.30 13.80
C TYR A 375 -17.66 4.42 12.84
N GLN A 376 -17.45 5.57 12.20
CA GLN A 376 -16.34 5.80 11.27
C GLN A 376 -14.95 5.48 11.86
N VAL A 377 -14.77 5.65 13.17
CA VAL A 377 -13.49 5.42 13.84
C VAL A 377 -13.49 4.22 14.78
N SER A 378 -14.64 3.62 15.09
CA SER A 378 -14.70 2.54 16.10
C SER A 378 -15.66 1.41 15.80
N GLU A 379 -16.41 1.48 14.69
CA GLU A 379 -17.43 0.50 14.30
C GLU A 379 -18.56 0.35 15.33
N TRP A 380 -18.65 1.27 16.30
CA TRP A 380 -19.60 1.19 17.39
C TRP A 380 -19.93 2.55 18.01
N SER A 381 -21.21 2.77 18.32
CA SER A 381 -21.66 3.91 19.13
C SER A 381 -22.26 3.39 20.44
N ALA A 382 -21.63 3.76 21.55
CA ALA A 382 -21.94 3.24 22.87
C ALA A 382 -22.00 4.31 23.95
N PHE A 383 -22.58 3.95 25.09
CA PHE A 383 -22.54 4.71 26.33
C PHE A 383 -22.03 3.82 27.46
N CYS A 384 -21.05 4.32 28.22
CA CYS A 384 -20.44 3.60 29.33
C CYS A 384 -20.92 4.18 30.67
N THR A 385 -21.56 3.35 31.49
CA THR A 385 -21.98 3.77 32.84
C THR A 385 -20.80 4.12 33.74
N ASN A 386 -19.61 3.60 33.42
CA ASN A 386 -18.34 4.03 33.97
C ASN A 386 -17.35 4.32 32.81
N PRO A 387 -16.98 5.59 32.56
CA PRO A 387 -16.13 5.98 31.43
C PRO A 387 -14.67 5.50 31.53
N LEU A 388 -14.30 4.81 32.62
CA LEU A 388 -12.98 4.19 32.80
C LEU A 388 -13.07 2.65 32.79
N GLN A 389 -14.23 2.08 32.48
CA GLN A 389 -14.44 0.63 32.39
C GLN A 389 -15.16 0.29 31.07
N PRO A 390 -14.43 -0.17 30.05
CA PRO A 390 -15.00 -0.53 28.75
C PRO A 390 -16.11 -1.58 28.88
N SER A 391 -15.98 -2.54 29.80
CA SER A 391 -17.01 -3.56 30.10
C SER A 391 -18.36 -3.01 30.60
N SER A 392 -18.45 -1.71 30.90
CA SER A 392 -19.67 -1.04 31.33
C SER A 392 -20.45 -0.37 30.18
N CYS A 393 -19.91 -0.44 28.97
CA CYS A 393 -20.49 0.14 27.77
C CYS A 393 -21.66 -0.68 27.24
N THR A 394 -22.63 -0.01 26.61
CA THR A 394 -23.78 -0.61 25.92
C THR A 394 -24.14 0.24 24.71
N ASN A 395 -24.72 -0.36 23.66
CA ASN A 395 -25.13 0.37 22.45
C ASN A 395 -25.97 1.60 22.80
N ALA A 396 -25.65 2.73 22.16
CA ALA A 396 -26.28 4.00 22.47
C ALA A 396 -26.39 4.91 21.24
N LEU A 397 -27.19 4.49 20.26
CA LEU A 397 -27.35 5.23 19.00
C LEU A 397 -27.99 6.62 19.18
N GLN A 398 -28.87 6.82 20.15
CA GLN A 398 -29.55 8.11 20.33
C GLN A 398 -28.84 9.04 21.32
N SER A 399 -28.17 8.48 22.33
CA SER A 399 -27.58 9.24 23.44
C SER A 399 -26.28 8.57 23.88
N PRO A 400 -25.22 8.65 23.05
CA PRO A 400 -23.90 8.14 23.42
C PRO A 400 -23.23 8.96 24.54
N ASN A 401 -23.75 10.16 24.84
CA ASN A 401 -23.35 11.00 25.96
C ASN A 401 -24.13 10.70 27.26
N PRO A 402 -23.58 11.03 28.45
CA PRO A 402 -24.25 10.81 29.73
C PRO A 402 -25.65 11.44 29.82
N PRO A 403 -26.71 10.66 30.17
CA PRO A 403 -28.07 11.18 30.24
C PRO A 403 -28.23 12.33 31.23
N GLY A 404 -28.67 13.50 30.74
CA GLY A 404 -28.96 14.68 31.56
C GLY A 404 -27.72 15.43 32.07
N ALA A 405 -26.53 15.09 31.58
CA ALA A 405 -25.37 15.92 31.80
C ALA A 405 -25.48 17.20 30.94
N PRO A 406 -25.02 18.37 31.44
CA PRO A 406 -24.95 19.56 30.60
C PRO A 406 -24.09 19.27 29.37
N LEU A 407 -24.39 19.91 28.23
CA LEU A 407 -23.59 19.86 26.99
C LEU A 407 -22.09 20.24 27.20
N ASP A 408 -21.70 20.71 28.39
CA ASP A 408 -20.32 21.04 28.76
C ASP A 408 -19.54 19.90 29.45
N THR A 409 -20.18 18.77 29.78
CA THR A 409 -19.44 17.62 30.31
C THR A 409 -18.75 16.91 29.16
N THR A 410 -17.43 17.09 29.06
CA THR A 410 -16.55 16.38 28.13
C THR A 410 -16.86 14.87 28.16
N PRO A 411 -17.43 14.28 27.09
CA PRO A 411 -17.64 12.85 27.04
C PRO A 411 -16.29 12.12 27.07
N LEU A 412 -16.32 10.89 27.56
CA LEU A 412 -15.18 9.98 27.57
C LEU A 412 -15.65 8.63 27.04
N TYR A 413 -15.09 8.21 25.93
CA TYR A 413 -15.41 6.96 25.26
C TYR A 413 -14.39 5.90 25.64
N ALA A 414 -14.85 4.85 26.31
CA ALA A 414 -13.97 3.83 26.90
C ALA A 414 -13.75 2.61 26.00
N TRP A 415 -14.56 2.44 24.95
CA TRP A 415 -14.40 1.32 24.02
C TRP A 415 -13.31 1.60 22.99
N THR A 416 -12.88 0.55 22.30
CA THR A 416 -11.71 0.62 21.42
C THR A 416 -12.05 1.16 20.04
N ASP A 417 -11.14 1.94 19.48
CA ASP A 417 -11.26 2.52 18.15
C ASP A 417 -10.19 1.93 17.20
N ILE A 418 -10.37 2.06 15.89
CA ILE A 418 -9.47 1.48 14.88
C ILE A 418 -8.04 2.04 14.97
N THR A 419 -7.86 3.24 15.53
CA THR A 419 -6.52 3.83 15.68
C THR A 419 -5.65 3.05 16.65
N TYR A 420 -6.24 2.26 17.56
CA TYR A 420 -5.49 1.32 18.38
C TYR A 420 -4.75 0.27 17.52
N LEU A 421 -5.43 -0.38 16.58
CA LEU A 421 -4.77 -1.35 15.70
C LEU A 421 -3.72 -0.68 14.82
N LEU A 422 -4.00 0.53 14.31
CA LEU A 422 -3.02 1.31 13.56
C LEU A 422 -1.78 1.62 14.42
N HIS A 423 -1.96 1.95 15.69
CA HIS A 423 -0.87 2.18 16.65
C HIS A 423 -0.03 0.92 16.88
N GLU A 424 -0.66 -0.21 17.21
CA GLU A 424 0.03 -1.48 17.48
C GLU A 424 0.84 -1.98 16.28
N TYR A 425 0.34 -1.77 15.06
CA TYR A 425 1.00 -2.18 13.82
C TYR A 425 1.94 -1.11 13.25
N GLY A 426 2.07 0.05 13.91
CA GLY A 426 2.93 1.15 13.46
C GLY A 426 2.51 1.76 12.12
N VAL A 427 1.21 1.72 11.80
CA VAL A 427 0.63 2.29 10.58
C VAL A 427 0.40 3.80 10.80
N PRO A 428 1.05 4.69 10.03
CA PRO A 428 0.91 6.11 10.22
C PRO A 428 -0.49 6.56 9.79
N TRP A 429 -1.16 7.33 10.66
CA TRP A 429 -2.48 7.87 10.39
C TRP A 429 -2.61 9.33 10.81
N ALA A 430 -3.56 10.05 10.21
CA ALA A 430 -3.95 11.39 10.65
C ALA A 430 -5.45 11.62 10.49
N TYR A 431 -6.00 12.45 11.39
CA TYR A 431 -7.39 12.88 11.35
C TYR A 431 -7.40 14.40 11.18
N TYR A 432 -7.82 14.87 10.01
CA TYR A 432 -7.69 16.27 9.61
C TYR A 432 -9.00 17.00 9.81
N VAL A 433 -8.99 17.95 10.75
CA VAL A 433 -10.17 18.73 11.10
C VAL A 433 -10.06 20.13 10.49
N PHE A 434 -11.06 20.52 9.68
CA PHE A 434 -11.14 21.90 9.23
C PHE A 434 -11.59 22.79 10.38
N LYS A 435 -10.73 23.74 10.76
CA LYS A 435 -11.08 24.76 11.77
C LYS A 435 -12.27 25.60 11.31
N GLY A 436 -13.22 25.84 12.23
CA GLY A 436 -14.40 26.66 11.96
C GLY A 436 -15.44 26.45 13.04
N THR A 437 -16.64 26.05 12.63
CA THR A 437 -17.74 25.70 13.52
C THR A 437 -18.35 24.37 13.15
N GLU A 438 -19.02 23.72 14.07
CA GLU A 438 -19.94 22.60 13.84
C GLU A 438 -21.31 22.93 14.45
N PRO A 439 -22.42 22.32 14.00
CA PRO A 439 -23.67 22.27 14.74
C PRO A 439 -23.45 21.62 16.11
N ASP A 440 -24.05 22.16 17.18
CA ASP A 440 -23.98 21.61 18.54
C ASP A 440 -25.38 21.36 19.09
N CYS A 441 -25.98 20.25 18.69
CA CYS A 441 -27.20 19.77 19.30
C CYS A 441 -27.22 18.25 19.37
N GLU A 442 -27.34 17.70 20.58
CA GLU A 442 -27.67 16.28 20.83
C GLU A 442 -29.05 15.86 20.30
N ASN A 443 -29.81 16.79 19.72
CA ASN A 443 -31.16 16.58 19.22
C ASN A 443 -31.34 17.24 17.85
N ASP A 444 -30.90 16.55 16.81
CA ASP A 444 -31.07 16.95 15.40
C ASP A 444 -32.52 16.89 14.91
N SER A 445 -33.48 16.66 15.80
CA SER A 445 -34.89 17.01 15.53
C SER A 445 -35.09 18.51 15.29
N ALA A 446 -34.12 19.35 15.70
CA ALA A 446 -34.18 20.80 15.51
C ALA A 446 -33.81 21.24 14.08
N MET A 447 -33.22 20.38 13.24
CA MET A 447 -32.68 20.64 11.88
C MET A 447 -31.58 21.72 11.78
N THR A 448 -31.53 22.66 12.74
CA THR A 448 -30.50 23.67 12.89
C THR A 448 -30.34 24.01 14.36
N CYS A 449 -29.10 24.18 14.83
CA CYS A 449 -28.80 24.60 16.18
C CYS A 449 -27.67 25.63 16.24
N LYS A 450 -27.38 26.12 17.44
CA LYS A 450 -26.35 27.14 17.63
C LYS A 450 -24.98 26.50 17.37
N PRO A 451 -24.17 27.01 16.42
CA PRO A 451 -22.87 26.42 16.15
C PRO A 451 -21.90 26.63 17.31
N VAL A 452 -21.03 25.64 17.56
CA VAL A 452 -19.85 25.75 18.43
C VAL A 452 -18.57 25.82 17.60
N GLN A 453 -17.45 26.13 18.27
CA GLN A 453 -16.16 26.15 17.59
C GLN A 453 -15.67 24.72 17.35
N GLN A 454 -15.04 24.50 16.20
CA GLN A 454 -14.39 23.24 15.85
C GLN A 454 -12.93 23.49 15.49
N GLY A 455 -12.07 22.52 15.80
CA GLY A 455 -10.71 22.43 15.30
C GLY A 455 -9.98 21.21 15.86
N PRO A 456 -8.70 21.02 15.51
CA PRO A 456 -7.94 19.83 15.92
C PRO A 456 -7.81 19.68 17.44
N GLN A 457 -7.85 20.80 18.18
CA GLN A 457 -7.81 20.84 19.65
C GLN A 457 -9.18 21.12 20.27
N THR A 458 -10.25 21.06 19.49
CA THR A 458 -11.62 21.27 19.95
C THR A 458 -12.41 20.02 19.62
N PRO A 459 -12.47 19.06 20.55
CA PRO A 459 -13.27 17.85 20.41
C PRO A 459 -14.75 18.23 20.23
N GLY A 460 -15.47 17.41 19.48
CA GLY A 460 -16.81 17.75 19.00
C GLY A 460 -17.55 16.56 18.40
N ILE A 461 -18.71 16.84 17.82
CA ILE A 461 -19.55 15.85 17.13
C ILE A 461 -18.77 15.26 15.94
N TRP A 462 -18.11 16.11 15.15
CA TRP A 462 -17.33 15.70 13.97
C TRP A 462 -15.85 15.43 14.27
N ASN A 463 -15.46 15.47 15.55
CA ASN A 463 -14.10 15.18 16.00
C ASN A 463 -14.16 14.40 17.32
N PRO A 464 -14.61 13.13 17.30
CA PRO A 464 -14.83 12.35 18.50
C PRO A 464 -13.53 11.74 19.06
N LEU A 465 -12.49 11.53 18.24
CA LEU A 465 -11.25 10.84 18.63
C LEU A 465 -10.60 11.36 19.93
N PRO A 466 -10.50 12.68 20.18
CA PRO A 466 -9.92 13.17 21.44
C PRO A 466 -10.67 12.72 22.70
N HIS A 467 -11.94 12.33 22.58
CA HIS A 467 -12.75 11.82 23.70
C HIS A 467 -12.50 10.35 24.02
N PHE A 468 -11.86 9.58 23.14
CA PHE A 468 -11.50 8.20 23.42
C PHE A 468 -10.39 8.12 24.47
N THR A 469 -10.62 7.32 25.52
CA THR A 469 -9.63 7.14 26.61
C THR A 469 -8.35 6.52 26.10
N ASP A 470 -8.47 5.67 25.10
CA ASP A 470 -7.41 4.90 24.47
C ASP A 470 -6.49 5.78 23.62
N VAL A 471 -7.09 6.61 22.74
CA VAL A 471 -6.36 7.66 21.99
C VAL A 471 -5.53 8.55 22.91
N GLN A 472 -6.06 8.91 24.07
CA GLN A 472 -5.34 9.71 25.07
C GLN A 472 -4.19 8.91 25.72
N GLN A 473 -4.44 7.67 26.13
CA GLN A 473 -3.46 6.81 26.81
C GLN A 473 -2.29 6.42 25.90
N ASP A 474 -2.56 6.18 24.63
CA ASP A 474 -1.58 5.80 23.62
C ASP A 474 -0.79 7.02 23.08
N GLY A 475 -1.13 8.22 23.54
CA GLY A 475 -0.46 9.47 23.15
C GLY A 475 -0.74 9.88 21.70
N GLN A 476 -1.90 9.48 21.16
CA GLN A 476 -2.24 9.64 19.74
C GLN A 476 -2.88 10.99 19.40
N LEU A 477 -3.15 11.85 20.38
CA LEU A 477 -3.75 13.19 20.15
C LEU A 477 -2.98 14.07 19.16
N GLY A 478 -1.67 13.82 18.97
CA GLY A 478 -0.86 14.52 17.97
C GLY A 478 -1.23 14.20 16.52
N ASN A 479 -1.97 13.11 16.28
CA ASN A 479 -2.43 12.70 14.95
C ASN A 479 -3.70 13.43 14.51
N VAL A 480 -4.40 14.10 15.44
CA VAL A 480 -5.52 15.00 15.12
C VAL A 480 -4.93 16.36 14.70
N GLN A 481 -5.01 16.66 13.42
CA GLN A 481 -4.25 17.72 12.77
C GLN A 481 -5.14 18.72 12.05
N SER A 482 -4.57 19.86 11.68
CA SER A 482 -5.31 20.86 10.91
C SER A 482 -5.40 20.46 9.45
N LEU A 483 -6.47 20.88 8.77
CA LEU A 483 -6.57 20.70 7.33
C LEU A 483 -5.40 21.32 6.54
N THR A 484 -4.74 22.35 7.07
CA THR A 484 -3.53 22.90 6.44
C THR A 484 -2.43 21.85 6.32
N ASP A 485 -2.28 21.00 7.35
CA ASP A 485 -1.24 19.98 7.40
C ASP A 485 -1.51 18.87 6.37
N PHE A 486 -2.78 18.58 6.07
CA PHE A 486 -3.15 17.69 4.96
C PHE A 486 -2.66 18.22 3.61
N PHE A 487 -2.91 19.49 3.29
CA PHE A 487 -2.45 20.07 2.02
C PHE A 487 -0.92 20.10 1.92
N LEU A 488 -0.22 20.32 3.04
CA LEU A 488 1.24 20.25 3.10
C LEU A 488 1.75 18.82 2.87
N ALA A 489 1.12 17.82 3.49
CA ALA A 489 1.43 16.41 3.30
C ALA A 489 1.21 15.97 1.85
N ALA A 490 0.05 16.31 1.26
CA ALA A 490 -0.25 16.02 -0.14
C ALA A 490 0.76 16.68 -1.10
N GLN A 491 1.11 17.95 -0.88
CA GLN A 491 2.11 18.63 -1.70
C GLN A 491 3.50 17.98 -1.61
N ALA A 492 3.86 17.44 -0.45
CA ALA A 492 5.18 16.86 -0.19
C ALA A 492 5.33 15.40 -0.66
N GLY A 493 4.23 14.70 -1.00
CA GLY A 493 4.26 13.25 -1.17
C GLY A 493 4.51 12.53 0.16
N ALA A 494 3.79 12.98 1.20
CA ALA A 494 3.93 12.52 2.57
C ALA A 494 2.56 12.28 3.22
N LEU A 495 1.56 11.89 2.43
CA LEU A 495 0.27 11.46 3.01
C LEU A 495 0.50 10.27 3.96
N PRO A 496 -0.18 10.22 5.11
CA PRO A 496 -0.13 9.03 5.96
C PRO A 496 -0.82 7.84 5.26
N ALA A 497 -0.69 6.64 5.82
CA ALA A 497 -1.33 5.45 5.26
C ALA A 497 -2.86 5.55 5.36
N VAL A 498 -3.38 6.12 6.45
CA VAL A 498 -4.82 6.36 6.64
C VAL A 498 -5.06 7.82 7.01
N SER A 499 -5.96 8.48 6.30
CA SER A 499 -6.40 9.85 6.57
C SER A 499 -7.92 9.91 6.66
N TRP A 500 -8.44 10.54 7.70
CA TRP A 500 -9.82 11.02 7.75
C TRP A 500 -9.82 12.53 7.61
N ILE A 501 -10.82 13.09 6.94
CA ILE A 501 -10.94 14.54 6.72
C ILE A 501 -12.37 14.97 6.98
N ASP A 502 -12.53 15.87 7.95
CA ASP A 502 -13.82 16.45 8.29
C ASP A 502 -13.92 17.95 7.96
N PRO A 503 -15.04 18.36 7.36
CA PRO A 503 -15.31 19.74 7.02
C PRO A 503 -15.60 20.58 8.27
N ASN A 504 -15.70 21.89 8.07
CA ASN A 504 -16.40 22.75 9.02
C ASN A 504 -17.80 23.07 8.48
N GLY A 505 -18.66 23.63 9.32
CA GLY A 505 -20.06 23.85 9.01
C GLY A 505 -20.34 24.84 7.88
N THR A 506 -19.32 25.52 7.33
CA THR A 506 -19.51 26.35 6.12
C THR A 506 -19.41 25.52 4.84
N VAL A 507 -18.69 24.40 4.87
CA VAL A 507 -18.38 23.57 3.69
C VAL A 507 -18.81 22.10 3.86
N SER A 508 -19.47 21.75 4.95
CA SER A 508 -19.87 20.37 5.23
C SER A 508 -21.08 19.89 4.44
N GLU A 509 -21.85 20.82 3.88
CA GLU A 509 -23.18 20.58 3.30
C GLU A 509 -24.29 20.25 4.31
N HIS A 510 -23.97 20.12 5.60
CA HIS A 510 -24.98 20.09 6.66
C HIS A 510 -25.92 21.29 6.49
N PRO A 511 -27.24 21.08 6.29
CA PRO A 511 -28.18 22.19 6.12
C PRO A 511 -28.10 23.21 7.27
N PRO A 512 -28.02 24.53 7.01
CA PRO A 512 -28.19 25.21 5.74
C PRO A 512 -26.87 25.67 5.08
N ALA A 513 -25.79 24.90 5.21
CA ALA A 513 -24.57 25.13 4.44
C ALA A 513 -24.83 24.99 2.93
N LEU A 514 -24.05 25.72 2.12
CA LEU A 514 -24.24 25.74 0.67
C LEU A 514 -23.69 24.45 0.03
N VAL A 515 -24.47 23.84 -0.85
CA VAL A 515 -24.06 22.68 -1.66
C VAL A 515 -22.85 23.03 -2.53
N SER A 516 -22.84 24.20 -3.15
CA SER A 516 -21.71 24.66 -3.98
C SER A 516 -20.41 24.84 -3.17
N ALA A 517 -20.51 25.22 -1.90
CA ALA A 517 -19.34 25.39 -1.03
C ALA A 517 -18.74 24.03 -0.64
N GLY A 518 -19.57 23.04 -0.34
CA GLY A 518 -19.12 21.67 -0.07
C GLY A 518 -18.50 20.98 -1.29
N GLN A 519 -19.16 21.06 -2.44
CA GLN A 519 -18.57 20.59 -3.69
C GLN A 519 -17.21 21.26 -3.99
N THR A 520 -17.10 22.58 -3.77
CA THR A 520 -15.82 23.31 -3.94
C THR A 520 -14.75 22.75 -3.02
N TYR A 521 -15.10 22.55 -1.75
CA TYR A 521 -14.21 22.01 -0.72
C TYR A 521 -13.70 20.61 -1.08
N VAL A 522 -14.62 19.67 -1.35
CA VAL A 522 -14.27 18.28 -1.70
C VAL A 522 -13.46 18.23 -2.99
N THR A 523 -13.82 19.02 -4.02
CA THR A 523 -13.03 19.11 -5.25
C THR A 523 -11.61 19.60 -4.97
N GLY A 524 -11.44 20.56 -4.06
CA GLY A 524 -10.13 21.05 -3.63
C GLY A 524 -9.27 19.97 -2.97
N LEU A 525 -9.86 19.15 -2.09
CA LEU A 525 -9.18 18.02 -1.45
C LEU A 525 -8.75 16.98 -2.49
N ILE A 526 -9.68 16.51 -3.33
CA ILE A 526 -9.42 15.50 -4.36
C ILE A 526 -8.34 16.00 -5.33
N ASN A 527 -8.41 17.25 -5.76
CA ASN A 527 -7.37 17.85 -6.62
C ASN A 527 -5.99 17.87 -5.96
N ALA A 528 -5.92 18.15 -4.65
CA ALA A 528 -4.64 18.13 -3.93
C ALA A 528 -4.04 16.72 -3.88
N ILE A 529 -4.86 15.70 -3.65
CA ILE A 529 -4.46 14.29 -3.68
C ILE A 529 -4.04 13.89 -5.10
N MET A 530 -4.83 14.19 -6.11
CA MET A 530 -4.54 13.86 -7.50
C MET A 530 -3.28 14.58 -8.03
N ALA A 531 -2.98 15.78 -7.54
CA ALA A 531 -1.76 16.50 -7.89
C ALA A 531 -0.53 16.04 -7.07
N SER A 532 -0.72 15.23 -6.03
CA SER A 532 0.35 14.77 -5.14
C SER A 532 1.26 13.72 -5.81
N PRO A 533 2.51 13.57 -5.36
CA PRO A 533 3.34 12.41 -5.71
C PRO A 533 2.73 11.05 -5.33
N ASP A 534 1.82 11.03 -4.34
CA ASP A 534 1.22 9.83 -3.77
C ASP A 534 -0.03 9.34 -4.54
N TRP A 535 -0.49 10.09 -5.56
CA TRP A 535 -1.71 9.78 -6.31
C TRP A 535 -1.74 8.34 -6.83
N ASN A 536 -0.63 7.84 -7.37
CA ASN A 536 -0.54 6.52 -8.00
C ASN A 536 -0.75 5.33 -7.04
N SER A 537 -0.83 5.61 -5.74
CA SER A 537 -1.07 4.63 -4.68
C SER A 537 -2.14 5.11 -3.68
N THR A 538 -3.02 6.04 -4.06
CA THR A 538 -4.08 6.54 -3.17
C THR A 538 -5.45 5.97 -3.51
N ALA A 539 -6.24 5.62 -2.50
CA ALA A 539 -7.68 5.41 -2.61
C ALA A 539 -8.40 6.53 -1.83
N ILE A 540 -9.38 7.16 -2.46
CA ILE A 540 -10.24 8.16 -1.81
C ILE A 540 -11.63 7.54 -1.66
N PHE A 541 -12.14 7.55 -0.44
CA PHE A 541 -13.52 7.19 -0.13
C PHE A 541 -14.26 8.47 0.24
N LEU A 542 -15.25 8.84 -0.58
CA LEU A 542 -16.09 10.01 -0.33
C LEU A 542 -17.49 9.52 0.05
N SER A 543 -17.98 9.94 1.22
CA SER A 543 -19.33 9.64 1.70
C SER A 543 -19.90 10.83 2.47
N TRP A 544 -21.19 10.72 2.81
CA TRP A 544 -21.86 11.54 3.80
C TRP A 544 -22.14 10.70 5.04
N ASP A 545 -22.20 11.34 6.21
CA ASP A 545 -22.39 10.69 7.51
C ASP A 545 -23.80 10.08 7.63
N ASP A 546 -24.85 10.89 7.46
CA ASP A 546 -26.26 10.54 7.57
C ASP A 546 -27.13 11.14 6.43
N TRP A 547 -28.42 10.81 6.42
CA TRP A 547 -29.36 11.20 5.35
C TRP A 547 -29.89 12.64 5.42
N GLY A 548 -29.70 13.36 6.52
CA GLY A 548 -30.11 14.76 6.68
C GLY A 548 -31.61 15.03 6.69
N GLY A 549 -32.43 13.98 6.83
CA GLY A 549 -33.89 14.07 6.65
C GLY A 549 -34.34 14.04 5.19
N PHE A 550 -33.41 13.96 4.22
CA PHE A 550 -33.74 13.91 2.80
C PHE A 550 -34.27 12.54 2.40
N TYR A 551 -35.23 12.53 1.49
CA TYR A 551 -35.88 11.32 1.01
C TYR A 551 -34.87 10.34 0.41
N ASP A 552 -35.02 9.07 0.77
CA ASP A 552 -34.49 7.92 0.03
C ASP A 552 -35.57 6.85 -0.07
N HIS A 553 -35.67 6.20 -1.22
CA HIS A 553 -36.70 5.21 -1.46
C HIS A 553 -36.35 3.81 -0.94
N VAL A 554 -35.09 3.54 -0.59
CA VAL A 554 -34.64 2.20 -0.23
C VAL A 554 -34.87 1.96 1.26
N VAL A 555 -35.60 0.90 1.60
CA VAL A 555 -35.75 0.44 2.98
C VAL A 555 -34.38 -0.04 3.49
N PRO A 556 -33.83 0.53 4.57
CA PRO A 556 -32.57 0.08 5.16
C PRO A 556 -32.57 -1.41 5.49
N PRO A 557 -31.57 -2.19 5.03
CA PRO A 557 -31.38 -3.56 5.46
C PRO A 557 -31.00 -3.63 6.94
N VAL A 558 -31.53 -4.61 7.66
CA VAL A 558 -31.16 -4.87 9.05
C VAL A 558 -30.16 -6.03 9.08
N ILE A 559 -28.93 -5.75 9.50
CA ILE A 559 -27.85 -6.74 9.58
C ILE A 559 -27.52 -7.14 11.03
N ASP A 560 -27.89 -6.27 11.99
CA ASP A 560 -27.68 -6.45 13.42
C ASP A 560 -28.75 -5.68 14.23
N GLU A 561 -28.51 -5.44 15.52
CA GLU A 561 -29.42 -4.71 16.40
C GLU A 561 -29.34 -3.16 16.27
N ASN A 562 -28.33 -2.65 15.57
CA ASN A 562 -28.03 -1.22 15.42
C ASN A 562 -28.41 -0.65 14.05
N GLY A 563 -28.48 -1.48 13.01
CA GLY A 563 -28.69 -0.97 11.67
C GLY A 563 -28.61 -2.02 10.56
N LEU A 564 -28.53 -1.59 9.31
CA LEU A 564 -28.09 -0.27 8.81
C LEU A 564 -29.11 0.87 8.95
N GLY A 565 -28.66 2.12 8.75
CA GLY A 565 -29.51 3.30 8.61
C GLY A 565 -29.88 3.62 7.16
N LEU A 566 -30.32 4.85 6.88
CA LEU A 566 -30.71 5.26 5.54
C LEU A 566 -29.52 5.32 4.57
N ARG A 567 -29.83 5.19 3.27
CA ARG A 567 -28.81 5.16 2.23
C ARG A 567 -28.19 6.55 2.04
N VAL A 568 -26.87 6.61 2.00
CA VAL A 568 -26.07 7.83 1.78
C VAL A 568 -25.24 7.68 0.50
N PRO A 569 -24.78 8.75 -0.14
CA PRO A 569 -23.92 8.61 -1.30
C PRO A 569 -22.54 8.02 -0.92
N GLY A 570 -22.02 7.13 -1.76
CA GLY A 570 -20.65 6.62 -1.65
C GLY A 570 -19.94 6.66 -3.00
N ILE A 571 -18.68 7.10 -3.02
CA ILE A 571 -17.84 7.15 -4.24
C ILE A 571 -16.42 6.68 -3.91
N VAL A 572 -15.89 5.77 -4.73
CA VAL A 572 -14.46 5.39 -4.70
C VAL A 572 -13.73 6.06 -5.85
N ILE A 573 -12.66 6.80 -5.53
CA ILE A 573 -11.82 7.50 -6.50
C ILE A 573 -10.37 7.05 -6.31
N SER A 574 -9.77 6.46 -7.35
CA SER A 574 -8.39 5.95 -7.30
C SER A 574 -7.82 5.76 -8.70
N PRO A 575 -6.49 5.81 -8.90
CA PRO A 575 -5.85 5.32 -10.10
C PRO A 575 -6.20 3.86 -10.45
N TYR A 576 -6.61 3.06 -9.45
CA TYR A 576 -7.01 1.65 -9.63
C TYR A 576 -8.52 1.44 -9.58
N ALA A 577 -9.32 2.48 -9.31
CA ALA A 577 -10.78 2.34 -9.30
C ALA A 577 -11.30 2.01 -10.71
N ARG A 578 -12.29 1.12 -10.75
CA ARG A 578 -13.02 0.77 -11.97
C ARG A 578 -13.67 2.01 -12.56
N ARG A 579 -13.77 2.07 -13.88
CA ARG A 579 -14.25 3.27 -14.60
C ARG A 579 -15.73 3.18 -14.93
N GLY A 580 -16.49 4.20 -14.53
CA GLY A 580 -17.92 4.31 -14.84
C GLY A 580 -18.69 3.09 -14.32
N TYR A 581 -18.28 2.60 -13.16
CA TYR A 581 -18.84 1.41 -12.53
C TYR A 581 -19.81 1.86 -11.45
N ILE A 582 -20.95 1.17 -11.35
CA ILE A 582 -21.89 1.34 -10.25
C ILE A 582 -21.79 0.07 -9.42
N ASP A 583 -21.37 0.21 -8.17
CA ASP A 583 -21.37 -0.88 -7.22
C ASP A 583 -22.74 -1.00 -6.55
N HIS A 584 -23.27 -2.22 -6.60
CA HIS A 584 -24.57 -2.61 -6.08
C HIS A 584 -24.46 -3.50 -4.82
N GLN A 585 -23.24 -3.75 -4.34
CA GLN A 585 -23.03 -4.47 -3.10
C GLN A 585 -23.71 -3.75 -1.93
N LEU A 586 -24.20 -4.49 -0.93
CA LEU A 586 -24.63 -3.88 0.32
C LEU A 586 -23.40 -3.35 1.07
N LEU A 587 -23.26 -2.04 1.16
CA LEU A 587 -22.12 -1.37 1.77
C LEU A 587 -22.55 -0.48 2.92
N SER A 588 -21.63 -0.21 3.83
CA SER A 588 -21.71 0.82 4.86
C SER A 588 -20.32 1.36 5.18
N HIS A 589 -20.21 2.37 6.05
CA HIS A 589 -18.89 2.93 6.41
C HIS A 589 -17.94 1.90 7.04
N ASP A 590 -18.50 0.82 7.59
CA ASP A 590 -17.75 -0.34 8.12
C ASP A 590 -16.85 -0.97 7.06
N ASN A 591 -17.24 -0.87 5.79
CA ASN A 591 -16.40 -1.35 4.70
C ASN A 591 -15.13 -0.51 4.51
N PHE A 592 -15.10 0.76 4.94
CA PHE A 592 -13.88 1.57 4.95
C PHE A 592 -12.87 1.00 5.96
N THR A 593 -13.31 0.68 7.17
CA THR A 593 -12.50 0.02 8.21
C THR A 593 -12.03 -1.34 7.73
N LYS A 594 -12.93 -2.16 7.16
CA LYS A 594 -12.59 -3.45 6.58
C LYS A 594 -11.42 -3.36 5.58
N PHE A 595 -11.46 -2.36 4.69
CA PHE A 595 -10.44 -2.15 3.67
C PHE A 595 -9.10 -1.74 4.32
N ILE A 596 -9.11 -0.86 5.32
CA ILE A 596 -7.92 -0.47 6.10
C ILE A 596 -7.27 -1.71 6.75
N GLU A 597 -8.09 -2.57 7.35
CA GLU A 597 -7.63 -3.78 8.02
C GLU A 597 -7.01 -4.79 7.06
N ASP A 598 -7.68 -5.02 5.93
CA ASP A 598 -7.20 -5.96 4.90
C ASP A 598 -5.93 -5.46 4.21
N ASP A 599 -5.77 -4.14 4.05
CA ASP A 599 -4.60 -3.57 3.38
C ASP A 599 -3.40 -3.38 4.32
N PHE A 600 -3.60 -2.77 5.49
CA PHE A 600 -2.52 -2.31 6.36
C PHE A 600 -2.32 -3.16 7.62
N LEU A 601 -3.31 -3.95 8.04
CA LEU A 601 -3.29 -4.69 9.30
C LEU A 601 -3.25 -6.22 9.10
N GLY A 602 -3.02 -6.69 7.87
CA GLY A 602 -2.96 -8.11 7.55
C GLY A 602 -4.28 -8.86 7.78
N GLY A 603 -5.41 -8.13 7.72
CA GLY A 603 -6.75 -8.66 7.96
C GLY A 603 -7.13 -8.79 9.44
N GLN A 604 -6.33 -8.20 10.36
CA GLN A 604 -6.71 -8.11 11.77
C GLN A 604 -7.95 -7.20 11.91
N ARG A 605 -9.01 -7.73 12.52
CA ARG A 605 -10.27 -7.04 12.76
C ARG A 605 -10.26 -6.27 14.07
N LEU A 606 -11.11 -5.26 14.18
CA LEU A 606 -11.43 -4.56 15.43
C LEU A 606 -12.34 -5.43 16.30
N ASP A 607 -11.78 -6.56 16.75
CA ASP A 607 -12.46 -7.62 17.48
C ASP A 607 -11.97 -7.65 18.94
N PRO A 608 -12.83 -7.35 19.93
CA PRO A 608 -12.48 -7.32 21.35
C PRO A 608 -11.94 -8.65 21.91
N THR A 609 -12.14 -9.75 21.18
CA THR A 609 -11.62 -11.07 21.55
C THR A 609 -10.19 -11.30 21.09
N THR A 610 -9.69 -10.51 20.14
CA THR A 610 -8.36 -10.70 19.53
C THR A 610 -7.47 -9.46 19.53
N ASP A 611 -8.03 -8.25 19.63
CA ASP A 611 -7.28 -7.00 19.58
C ASP A 611 -6.46 -6.73 20.86
N GLY A 612 -6.89 -7.25 22.01
CA GLY A 612 -6.25 -7.04 23.30
C GLY A 612 -6.90 -5.97 24.18
N ARG A 613 -8.01 -5.35 23.73
CA ARG A 613 -8.80 -4.36 24.48
C ARG A 613 -10.27 -4.78 24.56
N PRO A 614 -10.65 -5.60 25.57
CA PRO A 614 -11.99 -6.13 25.65
C PRO A 614 -13.01 -5.04 26.02
N ASP A 615 -14.00 -4.87 25.16
CA ASP A 615 -15.24 -4.15 25.38
C ASP A 615 -16.45 -5.05 25.00
N PRO A 616 -17.69 -4.66 25.35
CA PRO A 616 -18.87 -5.50 25.16
C PRO A 616 -19.60 -5.20 23.85
N ARG A 617 -18.92 -4.67 22.81
CA ARG A 617 -19.56 -4.51 21.50
C ARG A 617 -20.11 -5.86 21.01
N PRO A 618 -21.27 -5.87 20.34
CA PRO A 618 -22.01 -7.10 20.11
C PRO A 618 -21.36 -8.03 19.08
N ASP A 619 -20.64 -7.47 18.11
CA ASP A 619 -20.09 -8.18 16.96
C ASP A 619 -18.87 -7.47 16.35
N VAL A 620 -18.35 -8.08 15.27
CA VAL A 620 -17.30 -7.55 14.39
C VAL A 620 -18.00 -7.21 13.07
N ARG A 621 -18.54 -6.01 13.01
CA ARG A 621 -19.56 -5.62 12.01
C ARG A 621 -19.01 -5.61 10.59
N GLU A 622 -17.78 -5.17 10.43
CA GLU A 622 -16.98 -5.17 9.21
C GLU A 622 -16.64 -6.59 8.70
N ALA A 623 -16.85 -7.62 9.52
CA ALA A 623 -16.79 -9.02 9.12
C ALA A 623 -18.16 -9.66 8.81
N SER A 624 -19.25 -8.87 8.86
CA SER A 624 -20.60 -9.36 8.55
C SER A 624 -20.67 -9.91 7.12
N PRO A 625 -21.17 -11.15 6.91
CA PRO A 625 -21.30 -11.73 5.59
C PRO A 625 -22.41 -11.08 4.74
N ALA A 626 -23.21 -10.19 5.34
CA ALA A 626 -24.20 -9.39 4.62
C ALA A 626 -23.56 -8.22 3.85
N LEU A 627 -22.44 -7.70 4.34
CA LEU A 627 -21.73 -6.58 3.73
C LEU A 627 -20.84 -7.05 2.56
N GLY A 628 -20.66 -6.16 1.60
CA GLY A 628 -19.80 -6.34 0.45
C GLY A 628 -18.31 -6.19 0.76
N ASP A 629 -17.50 -6.14 -0.30
CA ASP A 629 -16.07 -5.89 -0.23
C ASP A 629 -15.68 -4.80 -1.23
N LEU A 630 -15.16 -3.67 -0.70
CA LEU A 630 -14.68 -2.54 -1.48
C LEU A 630 -13.53 -2.89 -2.41
N SER A 631 -12.81 -3.98 -2.19
CA SER A 631 -11.78 -4.45 -3.13
C SER A 631 -12.34 -4.70 -4.54
N SER A 632 -13.65 -4.98 -4.65
CA SER A 632 -14.36 -5.17 -5.93
C SER A 632 -14.57 -3.89 -6.75
N ASP A 633 -14.37 -2.72 -6.12
CA ASP A 633 -14.43 -1.40 -6.78
C ASP A 633 -13.15 -1.08 -7.55
N PHE A 634 -12.12 -1.93 -7.42
CA PHE A 634 -10.81 -1.74 -8.02
C PHE A 634 -10.49 -2.77 -9.10
N ASP A 635 -9.69 -2.36 -10.08
CA ASP A 635 -8.95 -3.24 -10.99
C ASP A 635 -7.45 -3.05 -10.75
N PHE A 636 -6.88 -3.83 -9.83
CA PHE A 636 -5.43 -3.78 -9.54
C PHE A 636 -4.55 -4.37 -10.64
N THR A 637 -5.13 -4.93 -11.72
CA THR A 637 -4.37 -5.40 -12.88
C THR A 637 -4.07 -4.28 -13.87
N GLN A 638 -4.79 -3.16 -13.79
CA GLN A 638 -4.57 -1.99 -14.64
C GLN A 638 -3.35 -1.18 -14.18
N PRO A 639 -2.65 -0.48 -15.11
CA PRO A 639 -1.68 0.54 -14.73
C PRO A 639 -2.38 1.72 -14.05
N PRO A 640 -1.75 2.40 -13.08
CA PRO A 640 -2.38 3.52 -12.37
C PRO A 640 -2.84 4.60 -13.35
N ARG A 641 -4.12 4.98 -13.26
CA ARG A 641 -4.70 6.03 -14.13
C ARG A 641 -4.10 7.41 -13.79
N PRO A 642 -3.93 8.29 -14.79
CA PRO A 642 -3.49 9.66 -14.53
C PRO A 642 -4.54 10.44 -13.72
N PRO A 643 -4.13 11.51 -13.01
CA PRO A 643 -5.03 12.33 -12.23
C PRO A 643 -6.05 13.09 -13.10
N GLU A 644 -7.25 13.27 -12.58
CA GLU A 644 -8.33 14.05 -13.20
C GLU A 644 -8.62 15.34 -12.42
N ILE A 645 -7.85 16.38 -12.72
CA ILE A 645 -8.00 17.67 -12.05
C ILE A 645 -9.23 18.42 -12.58
N LEU A 646 -10.19 18.69 -11.69
CA LEU A 646 -11.43 19.41 -12.01
C LEU A 646 -11.41 20.87 -11.53
N PRO A 647 -12.15 21.80 -12.15
CA PRO A 647 -12.28 23.15 -11.62
C PRO A 647 -13.02 23.12 -10.27
N VAL A 648 -12.48 23.79 -9.24
CA VAL A 648 -13.11 23.90 -7.91
C VAL A 648 -14.42 24.68 -7.92
N HIS A 649 -14.63 25.52 -8.93
CA HIS A 649 -15.89 26.21 -9.21
C HIS A 649 -16.38 25.80 -10.61
N PRO A 650 -17.00 24.63 -10.74
CA PRO A 650 -17.44 24.13 -12.03
C PRO A 650 -18.64 24.94 -12.57
N ALA A 651 -18.77 24.99 -13.89
CA ALA A 651 -20.01 25.44 -14.51
C ALA A 651 -21.07 24.34 -14.38
N PRO A 652 -22.38 24.69 -14.36
CA PRO A 652 -23.46 23.71 -14.36
C PRO A 652 -23.31 22.66 -15.46
N GLY A 653 -23.51 21.40 -15.10
CA GLY A 653 -23.53 20.26 -16.02
C GLY A 653 -24.86 20.08 -16.75
N PRO A 654 -24.99 19.01 -17.55
CA PRO A 654 -26.23 18.71 -18.26
C PRO A 654 -27.34 18.25 -17.30
N PRO A 655 -28.62 18.54 -17.59
CA PRO A 655 -29.73 18.02 -16.81
C PRO A 655 -29.81 16.49 -16.92
N SER A 656 -30.19 15.85 -15.82
CA SER A 656 -30.63 14.46 -15.83
C SER A 656 -32.06 14.36 -16.37
N THR A 657 -32.38 13.25 -17.02
CA THR A 657 -33.77 12.83 -17.22
C THR A 657 -34.09 11.84 -16.11
N PRO A 658 -35.09 12.10 -15.25
CA PRO A 658 -35.57 11.10 -14.31
C PRO A 658 -35.91 9.80 -15.06
N PRO A 659 -35.72 8.62 -14.44
CA PRO A 659 -36.22 7.38 -15.02
C PRO A 659 -37.72 7.53 -15.32
N GLN A 660 -38.15 7.22 -16.55
CA GLN A 660 -39.56 7.29 -16.97
C GLN A 660 -40.42 6.24 -16.29
#